data_AF-A0A1W9NVC7-F1
#
_entry.id   AF-A0A1W9NVC7-F1
#
_cell.length_a   1.000
_cell.length_b   1.000
_cell.length_c   1.000
_cell.angle_alpha   90.00
_cell.angle_beta   90.00
_cell.angle_gamma   90.00
#
_symmetry.space_group_name_H-M   'P 1'
#
loop_
_entity.id
_entity.type
_entity.pdbx_description
1 polymer ?
#
loop_
_entity_poly.entity_id
_entity_poly.type
_entity_poly.pdbx_seq_one_letter_code
_entity_poly.pdbx_strand_id
1 'polypeptide(L)'
;MHSYIEIFNITPTPEYKPLTALEPMIRKSMQDQNTSALIERESLDAFTQKILRCMQVYYRLVGIDETVTSGKGTVVPQGILPRFTEGLIAYFQRLKEQVPQNKEMAILQYSGVTTIKIRYKYTDSVIKKLIKLGLKEPAVLDEPLHIFLKGGALHDLVGMLFVYSSPFESEWVARALYSFFDYEHRTDDHLLYGFYSVKRKSGYKGLHCDHTTFYPRFDTRLGVKCREEDDIFSLYDPGMNDLEVLNTFRTFFNVEIQMHSAFESLWAGMEHRNSYNIQAKGMGRSEKIAAQWSLLSDTMQNLEMQFERLQVDTEQSRFDVGYRHGYTFVKSVLERLDDKAYQVYLDYTKRSEELEEVLKSHEISRSDYVTQSNLLAEELEELAASQTHPTLEILFLMQSAFVRYGLANHRDYFNSVDIYHFVSIALKKYLAIYEKLKADETIYKCNLLTIITILRYQQLAQQYGLGLIHTGEGVMSDEERALVGYETNLKLFKDVLTQMNELTPEELLEIKADDAAFLKIIHRTDVLAREWELLVNESPQEHAQIGKAVANFRARYITPELLEHFQILLENNKIKNVGYVVRFYTTLLWHGFILPMDALKQIIRYSAYDRIKTSDLFFYELAAYKFLVVDRCESLEDRKCAKEERVMPEVRISYFEEFHRQNMIRQLFKIYKNEPRFTFLRAKFRFEQLTGTAFKMDHFSKNM
;
A
#
# COMPACT_ATOMS: atom_id res chain seq x y z
N MET A 1 -27.41 4.30 -26.54
CA MET A 1 -26.78 5.34 -25.71
C MET A 1 -25.27 5.16 -25.73
N HIS A 2 -24.50 6.24 -25.80
CA HIS A 2 -23.04 6.27 -25.74
C HIS A 2 -22.62 7.33 -24.69
N SER A 3 -22.40 6.92 -23.44
CA SER A 3 -21.67 7.69 -22.43
C SER A 3 -20.18 7.40 -22.58
N TYR A 4 -19.57 8.20 -23.48
CA TYR A 4 -18.15 8.48 -23.76
C TYR A 4 -17.24 7.45 -24.46
N ILE A 5 -16.97 7.73 -25.74
CA ILE A 5 -15.64 8.15 -26.25
C ILE A 5 -15.85 9.33 -27.21
N GLU A 6 -15.17 10.46 -26.94
CA GLU A 6 -14.72 11.42 -27.95
C GLU A 6 -13.86 10.69 -28.98
N ILE A 7 -14.38 10.58 -30.19
CA ILE A 7 -13.57 10.38 -31.38
C ILE A 7 -13.64 11.72 -32.09
N PHE A 8 -12.52 12.44 -32.21
CA PHE A 8 -12.33 13.58 -33.11
C PHE A 8 -13.65 14.22 -33.61
N ASN A 9 -14.20 15.19 -32.87
CA ASN A 9 -15.32 16.04 -33.31
C ASN A 9 -16.67 15.37 -33.65
N ILE A 10 -16.96 14.11 -33.26
CA ILE A 10 -18.30 13.51 -33.50
C ILE A 10 -18.86 12.81 -32.25
N THR A 11 -19.82 13.46 -31.60
CA THR A 11 -20.69 12.84 -30.57
C THR A 11 -21.97 12.37 -31.26
N PRO A 12 -22.18 11.06 -31.49
CA PRO A 12 -23.41 10.58 -32.13
C PRO A 12 -24.63 10.90 -31.26
N THR A 13 -25.67 11.48 -31.87
CA THR A 13 -26.93 11.78 -31.21
C THR A 13 -27.58 10.47 -30.72
N PRO A 14 -27.91 10.34 -29.42
CA PRO A 14 -28.52 9.11 -28.90
C PRO A 14 -29.94 8.93 -29.45
N GLU A 15 -30.22 7.78 -30.05
CA GLU A 15 -31.57 7.41 -30.51
C GLU A 15 -32.29 6.57 -29.44
N TYR A 16 -33.42 7.07 -28.92
CA TYR A 16 -34.29 6.36 -27.99
C TYR A 16 -35.47 5.76 -28.75
N LYS A 17 -35.73 4.46 -28.55
CA LYS A 17 -36.80 3.74 -29.24
C LYS A 17 -37.97 3.47 -28.29
N PRO A 18 -39.22 3.51 -28.76
CA PRO A 18 -40.36 3.01 -27.98
C PRO A 18 -40.15 1.56 -27.54
N LEU A 19 -40.75 1.16 -26.42
CA LEU A 19 -40.58 -0.18 -25.85
C LEU A 19 -40.95 -1.30 -26.84
N THR A 20 -42.02 -1.09 -27.61
CA THR A 20 -42.50 -2.01 -28.66
C THR A 20 -41.49 -2.19 -29.79
N ALA A 21 -40.66 -1.19 -30.07
CA ALA A 21 -39.62 -1.25 -31.10
C ALA A 21 -38.35 -1.99 -30.65
N LEU A 22 -38.28 -2.46 -29.40
CA LEU A 22 -37.17 -3.27 -28.90
C LEU A 22 -37.30 -4.75 -29.25
N GLU A 23 -38.50 -5.25 -29.54
CA GLU A 23 -38.72 -6.68 -29.80
C GLU A 23 -37.85 -7.24 -30.93
N PRO A 24 -37.73 -6.59 -32.11
CA PRO A 24 -36.84 -7.08 -33.17
C PRO A 24 -35.37 -7.16 -32.73
N MET A 25 -34.95 -6.22 -31.87
CA MET A 25 -33.59 -6.17 -31.34
C MET A 25 -33.34 -7.26 -30.29
N ILE A 26 -34.33 -7.56 -29.44
CA ILE A 26 -34.29 -8.67 -28.48
C ILE A 26 -34.19 -9.99 -29.26
N ARG A 27 -35.06 -10.22 -30.25
CA ARG A 27 -35.05 -11.44 -31.06
C ARG A 27 -33.74 -11.62 -31.81
N LYS A 28 -33.19 -10.56 -32.42
CA LYS A 28 -31.87 -10.59 -33.03
C LYS A 28 -30.78 -10.95 -32.01
N SER A 29 -30.81 -10.33 -30.83
CA SER A 29 -29.82 -10.64 -29.78
C SER A 29 -29.94 -12.06 -29.22
N MET A 30 -31.13 -12.66 -29.22
CA MET A 30 -31.34 -14.07 -28.86
C MET A 30 -30.79 -15.01 -29.93
N GLN A 31 -30.99 -14.68 -31.21
CA GLN A 31 -30.38 -15.41 -32.33
C GLN A 31 -28.85 -15.37 -32.24
N ASP A 32 -28.28 -14.18 -32.02
CA ASP A 32 -26.83 -13.99 -31.87
C ASP A 32 -26.25 -14.77 -30.66
N GLN A 33 -27.06 -15.05 -29.64
CA GLN A 33 -26.69 -15.82 -28.45
C GLN A 33 -27.11 -17.31 -28.54
N ASN A 34 -27.57 -17.76 -29.70
CA ASN A 34 -28.02 -19.13 -29.97
C ASN A 34 -29.08 -19.64 -28.96
N THR A 35 -29.98 -18.76 -28.52
CA THR A 35 -31.02 -19.08 -27.51
C THR A 35 -31.92 -20.25 -27.95
N SER A 36 -32.15 -20.42 -29.25
CA SER A 36 -32.94 -21.53 -29.80
C SER A 36 -32.34 -22.93 -29.58
N ALA A 37 -31.07 -23.02 -29.20
CA ALA A 37 -30.44 -24.29 -28.83
C ALA A 37 -30.63 -24.64 -27.34
N LEU A 38 -31.11 -23.70 -26.52
CA LEU A 38 -31.19 -23.80 -25.06
C LEU A 38 -32.62 -23.70 -24.52
N ILE A 39 -33.54 -23.09 -25.29
CA ILE A 39 -34.95 -22.93 -24.95
C ILE A 39 -35.78 -23.51 -26.09
N GLU A 40 -36.79 -24.30 -25.76
CA GLU A 40 -37.75 -24.84 -26.73
C GLU A 40 -38.44 -23.72 -27.51
N ARG A 41 -38.70 -23.96 -28.80
CA ARG A 41 -39.22 -22.94 -29.73
C ARG A 41 -40.52 -22.28 -29.24
N GLU A 42 -41.38 -23.05 -28.58
CA GLU A 42 -42.67 -22.62 -28.04
C GLU A 42 -42.53 -21.70 -26.81
N SER A 43 -41.38 -21.70 -26.15
CA SER A 43 -41.07 -20.86 -24.99
C SER A 43 -40.33 -19.56 -25.34
N LEU A 44 -39.93 -19.36 -26.60
CA LEU A 44 -39.17 -18.18 -27.04
C LEU A 44 -39.97 -16.88 -26.95
N ASP A 45 -41.28 -16.93 -27.25
CA ASP A 45 -42.14 -15.75 -27.16
C ASP A 45 -42.40 -15.37 -25.70
N ALA A 46 -42.66 -16.35 -24.83
CA ALA A 46 -42.76 -16.12 -23.39
C ALA A 46 -41.47 -15.53 -22.80
N PHE A 47 -40.30 -16.04 -23.22
CA PHE A 47 -39.00 -15.49 -22.82
C PHE A 47 -38.82 -14.05 -23.30
N THR A 48 -39.18 -13.75 -24.54
CA THR A 48 -39.13 -12.38 -25.10
C THR A 48 -40.00 -11.42 -24.29
N GLN A 49 -41.20 -11.84 -23.88
CA GLN A 49 -42.09 -11.03 -23.04
C GLN A 49 -41.51 -10.78 -21.64
N LYS A 50 -40.85 -11.77 -21.02
CA LYS A 50 -40.15 -11.57 -19.75
C LYS A 50 -39.03 -10.53 -19.87
N ILE A 51 -38.26 -10.56 -20.97
CA ILE A 51 -37.23 -9.54 -21.25
C ILE A 51 -37.87 -8.15 -21.44
N LEU A 52 -38.97 -8.05 -22.18
CA LEU A 52 -39.69 -6.78 -22.37
C LEU A 52 -40.20 -6.21 -21.05
N ARG A 53 -40.72 -7.05 -20.15
CA ARG A 53 -41.14 -6.63 -18.80
C ARG A 53 -39.98 -6.07 -17.98
N CYS A 54 -38.81 -6.69 -18.05
CA CYS A 54 -37.58 -6.15 -17.44
C CYS A 54 -37.18 -4.82 -18.08
N MET A 55 -37.26 -4.70 -19.40
CA MET A 55 -36.96 -3.45 -20.11
C MET A 55 -37.94 -2.32 -19.77
N GLN A 56 -39.20 -2.63 -19.44
CA GLN A 56 -40.17 -1.64 -18.96
C GLN A 56 -39.73 -1.01 -17.63
N VAL A 57 -39.25 -1.83 -16.70
CA VAL A 57 -38.69 -1.33 -15.43
C VAL A 57 -37.42 -0.51 -15.69
N TYR A 58 -36.52 -0.98 -16.54
CA TYR A 58 -35.33 -0.22 -16.93
C TYR A 58 -35.69 1.13 -17.58
N TYR A 59 -36.68 1.18 -18.47
CA TYR A 59 -37.14 2.43 -19.09
C TYR A 59 -37.69 3.41 -18.04
N ARG A 60 -38.42 2.91 -17.04
CA ARG A 60 -38.90 3.72 -15.91
C ARG A 60 -37.74 4.25 -15.06
N LEU A 61 -36.74 3.41 -14.75
CA LEU A 61 -35.52 3.83 -14.03
C LEU A 61 -34.73 4.90 -14.80
N VAL A 62 -34.65 4.79 -16.13
CA VAL A 62 -33.94 5.76 -16.98
C VAL A 62 -34.80 7.00 -17.25
N GLY A 63 -36.13 6.89 -17.20
CA GLY A 63 -37.04 7.97 -17.57
C GLY A 63 -37.19 8.13 -19.08
N ILE A 64 -37.26 7.01 -19.81
CA ILE A 64 -37.54 7.00 -21.26
C ILE A 64 -39.04 6.90 -21.47
N ASP A 65 -39.65 8.02 -21.85
CA ASP A 65 -41.08 8.15 -22.14
C ASP A 65 -41.33 8.56 -23.61
N GLU A 66 -42.59 8.86 -23.94
CA GLU A 66 -42.97 9.34 -25.28
C GLU A 66 -42.29 10.67 -25.64
N THR A 67 -42.07 11.54 -24.66
CA THR A 67 -41.36 12.83 -24.83
C THR A 67 -39.91 12.61 -25.26
N VAL A 68 -39.21 11.70 -24.59
CA VAL A 68 -37.81 11.36 -24.88
C VAL A 68 -37.68 10.66 -26.24
N THR A 69 -38.57 9.73 -26.53
CA THR A 69 -38.54 8.97 -27.81
C THR A 69 -38.92 9.83 -29.01
N SER A 70 -39.91 10.73 -28.87
CA SER A 70 -40.28 11.68 -29.92
C SER A 70 -39.25 12.80 -30.12
N GLY A 71 -38.47 13.12 -29.10
CA GLY A 71 -37.38 14.09 -29.14
C GLY A 71 -36.18 13.70 -30.01
N LYS A 72 -36.13 12.48 -30.58
CA LYS A 72 -35.06 12.03 -31.51
C LYS A 72 -33.63 12.33 -31.02
N GLY A 73 -33.42 12.23 -29.71
CA GLY A 73 -32.13 12.44 -29.06
C GLY A 73 -31.79 13.88 -28.67
N THR A 74 -32.70 14.83 -28.86
CA THR A 74 -32.55 16.21 -28.31
C THR A 74 -33.04 16.33 -26.87
N VAL A 75 -33.94 15.43 -26.44
CA VAL A 75 -34.45 15.36 -25.07
C VAL A 75 -33.72 14.26 -24.32
N VAL A 76 -33.08 14.60 -23.20
CA VAL A 76 -32.32 13.67 -22.37
C VAL A 76 -33.25 13.03 -21.32
N PRO A 77 -33.17 11.71 -21.07
CA PRO A 77 -33.92 11.07 -20.00
C PRO A 77 -33.57 11.66 -18.63
N GLN A 78 -34.57 11.84 -17.77
CA GLN A 78 -34.44 12.43 -16.43
C GLN A 78 -35.00 11.50 -15.34
N GLY A 79 -34.82 10.19 -15.50
CA GLY A 79 -35.18 9.20 -14.48
C GLY A 79 -34.15 9.08 -13.35
N ILE A 80 -34.45 8.19 -12.40
CA ILE A 80 -33.63 7.92 -11.21
C ILE A 80 -32.19 7.59 -11.59
N LEU A 81 -31.97 6.71 -12.58
CA LEU A 81 -30.65 6.18 -12.91
C LEU A 81 -29.70 7.25 -13.52
N PRO A 82 -30.11 8.04 -14.54
CA PRO A 82 -29.33 9.18 -15.00
C PRO A 82 -29.00 10.17 -13.87
N ARG A 83 -30.01 10.60 -13.11
CA ARG A 83 -29.83 11.59 -12.04
C ARG A 83 -28.96 11.07 -10.90
N PHE A 84 -29.05 9.78 -10.57
CA PHE A 84 -28.16 9.14 -9.61
C PHE A 84 -26.70 9.18 -10.08
N THR A 85 -26.43 8.87 -11.34
CA THR A 85 -25.07 8.94 -11.90
C THR A 85 -24.55 10.37 -12.03
N GLU A 86 -25.41 11.34 -12.35
CA GLU A 86 -25.07 12.77 -12.33
C GLU A 86 -24.76 13.23 -10.90
N GLY A 87 -25.52 12.76 -9.89
CA GLY A 87 -25.23 12.97 -8.48
C GLY A 87 -23.87 12.42 -8.05
N LEU A 88 -23.50 11.22 -8.48
CA LEU A 88 -22.15 10.68 -8.24
C LEU A 88 -21.05 11.57 -8.87
N ILE A 89 -21.25 12.04 -10.11
CA ILE A 89 -20.30 12.95 -10.78
C ILE A 89 -20.20 14.26 -10.00
N ALA A 90 -21.34 14.88 -9.68
CA ALA A 90 -21.42 16.13 -8.93
C ALA A 90 -20.79 15.98 -7.54
N TYR A 91 -20.91 14.83 -6.90
CA TYR A 91 -20.24 14.52 -5.63
C TYR A 91 -18.72 14.64 -5.75
N PHE A 92 -18.09 13.88 -6.66
CA PHE A 92 -16.63 13.93 -6.84
C PHE A 92 -16.13 15.30 -7.31
N GLN A 93 -16.90 15.99 -8.15
CA GLN A 93 -16.60 17.37 -8.57
C GLN A 93 -16.63 18.33 -7.38
N ARG A 94 -17.69 18.31 -6.57
CA ARG A 94 -17.79 19.15 -5.36
C ARG A 94 -16.68 18.85 -4.36
N LEU A 95 -16.32 17.59 -4.16
CA LEU A 95 -15.22 17.25 -3.28
C LEU A 95 -13.88 17.82 -3.76
N LYS A 96 -13.66 17.87 -5.08
CA LYS A 96 -12.46 18.50 -5.69
C LYS A 96 -12.39 20.00 -5.41
N GLU A 97 -13.54 20.66 -5.30
CA GLU A 97 -13.66 22.11 -5.10
C GLU A 97 -13.61 22.57 -3.63
N GLN A 98 -13.75 21.65 -2.67
CA GLN A 98 -13.79 22.01 -1.24
C GLN A 98 -12.43 22.43 -0.66
N VAL A 99 -12.39 23.62 -0.07
CA VAL A 99 -11.28 24.17 0.73
C VAL A 99 -11.71 24.30 2.20
N PRO A 100 -10.90 23.84 3.19
CA PRO A 100 -9.63 23.13 3.03
C PRO A 100 -9.82 21.77 2.35
N GLN A 101 -8.81 21.30 1.62
CA GLN A 101 -8.87 20.07 0.81
C GLN A 101 -9.59 18.97 1.58
N ASN A 102 -10.72 18.51 1.03
CA ASN A 102 -11.41 17.34 1.57
C ASN A 102 -10.39 16.20 1.69
N LYS A 103 -10.28 15.62 2.90
CA LYS A 103 -9.23 14.67 3.26
C LYS A 103 -9.16 13.48 2.30
N GLU A 104 -10.30 13.06 1.77
CA GLU A 104 -10.43 11.90 0.88
C GLU A 104 -10.01 12.22 -0.56
N MET A 105 -10.33 13.42 -1.06
CA MET A 105 -9.90 13.84 -2.40
C MET A 105 -8.42 14.14 -2.49
N ALA A 106 -7.82 14.68 -1.42
CA ALA A 106 -6.36 14.80 -1.37
C ALA A 106 -5.70 13.42 -1.51
N ILE A 107 -6.21 12.39 -0.82
CA ILE A 107 -5.68 11.03 -0.91
C ILE A 107 -5.91 10.43 -2.30
N LEU A 108 -7.10 10.58 -2.89
CA LEU A 108 -7.36 10.13 -4.27
C LEU A 108 -6.44 10.84 -5.27
N GLN A 109 -6.25 12.15 -5.14
CA GLN A 109 -5.36 12.94 -5.99
C GLN A 109 -3.89 12.50 -5.85
N TYR A 110 -3.42 12.24 -4.62
CA TYR A 110 -2.06 11.76 -4.39
C TYR A 110 -1.87 10.28 -4.76
N SER A 111 -2.95 9.49 -4.77
CA SER A 111 -2.92 8.10 -5.23
C SER A 111 -2.82 7.93 -6.74
N GLY A 112 -2.63 9.02 -7.49
CA GLY A 112 -2.38 8.98 -8.94
C GLY A 112 -3.59 8.71 -9.81
N VAL A 113 -4.82 8.76 -9.24
CA VAL A 113 -6.06 8.77 -10.02
C VAL A 113 -6.10 10.03 -10.87
N THR A 114 -6.11 9.84 -12.19
CA THR A 114 -6.19 10.94 -13.16
C THR A 114 -7.61 11.14 -13.69
N THR A 115 -8.39 10.05 -13.78
CA THR A 115 -9.73 10.08 -14.37
C THR A 115 -10.68 9.17 -13.59
N ILE A 116 -11.90 9.65 -13.35
CA ILE A 116 -13.02 8.84 -12.88
C ILE A 116 -14.09 8.88 -13.98
N LYS A 117 -14.45 7.71 -14.52
CA LYS A 117 -15.52 7.58 -15.51
C LYS A 117 -16.72 6.94 -14.84
N ILE A 118 -17.86 7.61 -14.85
CA ILE A 118 -19.10 7.14 -14.22
C ILE A 118 -20.14 6.99 -15.32
N ARG A 119 -20.82 5.84 -15.35
CA ARG A 119 -21.90 5.58 -16.29
C ARG A 119 -22.97 4.69 -15.69
N TYR A 120 -24.11 4.67 -16.35
CA TYR A 120 -25.02 3.55 -16.27
C TYR A 120 -25.04 2.77 -17.59
N LYS A 121 -25.45 1.52 -17.53
CA LYS A 121 -25.38 0.56 -18.64
C LYS A 121 -26.39 0.90 -19.74
N TYR A 122 -25.99 0.73 -21.00
CA TYR A 122 -26.83 1.03 -22.17
C TYR A 122 -27.93 -0.01 -22.41
N THR A 123 -29.04 0.44 -23.00
CA THR A 123 -30.19 -0.38 -23.39
C THR A 123 -29.81 -1.69 -24.10
N ASP A 124 -28.91 -1.63 -25.09
CA ASP A 124 -28.50 -2.81 -25.86
C ASP A 124 -27.73 -3.82 -25.02
N SER A 125 -26.91 -3.32 -24.12
CA SER A 125 -26.05 -4.08 -23.22
C SER A 125 -26.86 -4.67 -22.08
N VAL A 126 -27.91 -3.97 -21.62
CA VAL A 126 -28.90 -4.49 -20.67
C VAL A 126 -29.67 -5.64 -21.30
N ILE A 127 -30.23 -5.47 -22.50
CA ILE A 127 -30.94 -6.55 -23.22
C ILE A 127 -30.06 -7.80 -23.35
N LYS A 128 -28.82 -7.63 -23.82
CA LYS A 128 -27.86 -8.74 -23.95
C LYS A 128 -27.60 -9.45 -22.62
N LYS A 129 -27.42 -8.70 -21.52
CA LYS A 129 -27.13 -9.27 -20.20
C LYS A 129 -28.37 -9.92 -19.58
N LEU A 130 -29.57 -9.37 -19.77
CA LEU A 130 -30.84 -9.99 -19.36
C LEU A 130 -31.08 -11.33 -20.06
N ILE A 131 -30.85 -11.41 -21.38
CA ILE A 131 -30.94 -12.68 -22.13
C ILE A 131 -29.96 -13.70 -21.53
N LYS A 132 -28.70 -13.30 -21.30
CA LYS A 132 -27.69 -14.19 -20.73
C LYS A 132 -28.03 -14.66 -19.31
N LEU A 133 -28.54 -13.76 -18.47
CA LEU A 133 -28.98 -14.07 -17.11
C LEU A 133 -30.18 -15.02 -17.12
N GLY A 134 -31.22 -14.71 -17.90
CA GLY A 134 -32.41 -15.56 -18.03
C GLY A 134 -32.15 -16.92 -18.67
N LEU A 135 -31.14 -17.04 -19.55
CA LEU A 135 -30.70 -18.33 -20.08
C LEU A 135 -30.00 -19.20 -19.03
N LYS A 136 -29.29 -18.56 -18.09
CA LYS A 136 -28.60 -19.25 -17.01
C LYS A 136 -29.58 -19.63 -15.89
N GLU A 137 -30.49 -18.71 -15.55
CA GLU A 137 -31.43 -18.83 -14.44
C GLU A 137 -32.73 -18.08 -14.78
N PRO A 138 -33.74 -18.77 -15.35
CA PRO A 138 -34.97 -18.14 -15.83
C PRO A 138 -35.78 -17.40 -14.76
N ALA A 139 -35.72 -17.87 -13.51
CA ALA A 139 -36.45 -17.31 -12.37
C ALA A 139 -36.03 -15.85 -12.07
N VAL A 140 -34.80 -15.47 -12.40
CA VAL A 140 -34.31 -14.09 -12.22
C VAL A 140 -35.18 -13.08 -12.97
N LEU A 141 -35.79 -13.47 -14.09
CA LEU A 141 -36.65 -12.58 -14.89
C LEU A 141 -38.07 -12.40 -14.32
N ASP A 142 -38.43 -13.16 -13.29
CA ASP A 142 -39.77 -13.10 -12.69
C ASP A 142 -39.92 -11.92 -11.70
N GLU A 143 -38.80 -11.37 -11.23
CA GLU A 143 -38.73 -10.15 -10.41
C GLU A 143 -37.99 -8.99 -11.11
N PRO A 144 -38.59 -8.37 -12.15
CA PRO A 144 -37.97 -7.35 -13.00
C PRO A 144 -37.23 -6.23 -12.28
N LEU A 145 -37.76 -5.73 -11.15
CA LEU A 145 -37.15 -4.63 -10.41
C LEU A 145 -35.91 -5.09 -9.63
N HIS A 146 -36.00 -6.22 -8.93
CA HIS A 146 -34.93 -6.74 -8.10
C HIS A 146 -33.64 -6.97 -8.90
N ILE A 147 -33.74 -7.36 -10.18
CA ILE A 147 -32.58 -7.51 -11.10
C ILE A 147 -31.65 -6.29 -11.08
N PHE A 148 -32.22 -5.08 -11.02
CA PHE A 148 -31.53 -3.81 -11.17
C PHE A 148 -31.07 -3.18 -9.85
N LEU A 149 -31.52 -3.71 -8.71
CA LEU A 149 -31.24 -3.16 -7.38
C LEU A 149 -30.10 -3.90 -6.67
N LYS A 150 -29.75 -3.45 -5.46
CA LYS A 150 -28.79 -4.09 -4.57
C LYS A 150 -29.18 -5.56 -4.33
N GLY A 151 -28.19 -6.45 -4.37
CA GLY A 151 -28.41 -7.90 -4.30
C GLY A 151 -28.95 -8.54 -5.60
N GLY A 152 -29.34 -7.73 -6.58
CA GLY A 152 -29.84 -8.20 -7.88
C GLY A 152 -28.77 -8.80 -8.80
N ALA A 153 -29.23 -9.54 -9.81
CA ALA A 153 -28.35 -10.25 -10.75
C ALA A 153 -27.55 -9.34 -11.71
N LEU A 154 -27.98 -8.08 -11.91
CA LEU A 154 -27.30 -7.11 -12.79
C LEU A 154 -26.45 -6.11 -11.98
N HIS A 155 -25.36 -6.60 -11.40
CA HIS A 155 -24.44 -5.82 -10.57
C HIS A 155 -23.75 -4.62 -11.27
N ASP A 156 -23.59 -4.65 -12.60
CA ASP A 156 -22.90 -3.60 -13.37
C ASP A 156 -23.86 -2.60 -14.03
N LEU A 157 -25.05 -2.42 -13.46
CA LEU A 157 -26.01 -1.42 -13.93
C LEU A 157 -25.42 -0.01 -13.84
N VAL A 158 -24.81 0.31 -12.69
CA VAL A 158 -23.97 1.50 -12.49
C VAL A 158 -22.52 1.04 -12.50
N GLY A 159 -21.70 1.66 -13.36
CA GLY A 159 -20.29 1.34 -13.50
C GLY A 159 -19.42 2.56 -13.28
N MET A 160 -18.40 2.41 -12.44
CA MET A 160 -17.38 3.41 -12.17
C MET A 160 -16.00 2.86 -12.54
N LEU A 161 -15.24 3.61 -13.32
CA LEU A 161 -13.86 3.27 -13.69
C LEU A 161 -12.91 4.34 -13.18
N PHE A 162 -12.03 3.95 -12.26
CA PHE A 162 -10.93 4.77 -11.75
C PHE A 162 -9.67 4.46 -12.57
N VAL A 163 -9.14 5.46 -13.26
CA VAL A 163 -7.92 5.36 -14.06
C VAL A 163 -6.77 5.99 -13.28
N TYR A 164 -5.76 5.19 -12.97
CA TYR A 164 -4.53 5.62 -12.29
C TYR A 164 -3.34 5.63 -13.25
N SER A 165 -2.28 6.35 -12.88
CA SER A 165 -1.15 6.63 -13.77
C SER A 165 -0.21 5.44 -13.92
N SER A 166 0.01 4.68 -12.83
CA SER A 166 0.94 3.55 -12.81
C SER A 166 0.37 2.33 -12.05
N PRO A 167 0.66 1.08 -12.45
CA PRO A 167 0.22 -0.13 -11.75
C PRO A 167 0.49 -0.15 -10.25
N PHE A 168 1.61 0.42 -9.81
CA PHE A 168 1.96 0.53 -8.40
C PHE A 168 0.90 1.31 -7.59
N GLU A 169 0.23 2.27 -8.19
CA GLU A 169 -0.77 3.12 -7.55
C GLU A 169 -2.08 2.38 -7.25
N SER A 170 -2.33 1.25 -7.92
CA SER A 170 -3.55 0.45 -7.76
C SER A 170 -3.84 0.10 -6.29
N GLU A 171 -2.82 -0.16 -5.48
CA GLU A 171 -2.99 -0.46 -4.05
C GLU A 171 -3.47 0.76 -3.26
N TRP A 172 -2.99 1.96 -3.60
CA TRP A 172 -3.36 3.21 -2.96
C TRP A 172 -4.76 3.66 -3.34
N VAL A 173 -5.09 3.53 -4.63
CA VAL A 173 -6.43 3.84 -5.11
C VAL A 173 -7.44 2.89 -4.46
N ALA A 174 -7.19 1.58 -4.47
CA ALA A 174 -8.10 0.61 -3.86
C ALA A 174 -8.32 0.88 -2.36
N ARG A 175 -7.25 1.26 -1.65
CA ARG A 175 -7.33 1.69 -0.24
C ARG A 175 -8.16 2.96 -0.06
N ALA A 176 -7.97 3.96 -0.92
CA ALA A 176 -8.73 5.21 -0.84
C ALA A 176 -10.22 4.98 -1.11
N LEU A 177 -10.55 4.11 -2.07
CA LEU A 177 -11.91 3.74 -2.44
C LEU A 177 -12.71 3.11 -1.29
N TYR A 178 -12.01 2.46 -0.34
CA TYR A 178 -12.61 1.93 0.89
C TYR A 178 -13.37 2.98 1.73
N SER A 179 -13.06 4.27 1.54
CA SER A 179 -13.74 5.36 2.26
C SER A 179 -15.06 5.79 1.61
N PHE A 180 -15.25 5.50 0.32
CA PHE A 180 -16.40 5.98 -0.47
C PHE A 180 -17.49 4.93 -0.66
N PHE A 181 -17.13 3.66 -0.55
CA PHE A 181 -18.00 2.55 -0.86
C PHE A 181 -18.09 1.57 0.31
N ASP A 182 -19.25 0.94 0.42
CA ASP A 182 -19.39 -0.24 1.24
C ASP A 182 -19.25 -1.49 0.39
N TYR A 183 -18.51 -2.46 0.93
CA TYR A 183 -18.07 -3.65 0.22
C TYR A 183 -18.72 -4.86 0.88
N GLU A 184 -19.41 -5.69 0.10
CA GLU A 184 -19.81 -7.01 0.60
C GLU A 184 -18.53 -7.82 0.88
N HIS A 185 -18.41 -8.31 2.12
CA HIS A 185 -17.23 -9.03 2.60
C HIS A 185 -16.91 -10.24 1.70
N ARG A 186 -15.95 -10.07 0.79
CA ARG A 186 -15.28 -11.19 0.12
C ARG A 186 -13.93 -11.39 0.80
N THR A 187 -13.72 -12.57 1.36
CA THR A 187 -12.49 -12.97 2.06
C THR A 187 -11.69 -13.90 1.16
N ASP A 188 -11.16 -13.38 0.05
CA ASP A 188 -10.23 -14.12 -0.81
C ASP A 188 -8.85 -13.44 -0.80
N ASP A 189 -7.81 -14.27 -0.79
CA ASP A 189 -6.38 -13.96 -0.85
C ASP A 189 -5.95 -13.25 -2.15
N HIS A 190 -6.82 -13.25 -3.16
CA HIS A 190 -6.65 -12.53 -4.43
C HIS A 190 -7.24 -11.11 -4.44
N LEU A 191 -7.82 -10.66 -3.31
CA LEU A 191 -8.47 -9.36 -3.23
C LEU A 191 -7.52 -8.24 -2.79
N LEU A 192 -7.70 -7.05 -3.36
CA LEU A 192 -7.09 -5.78 -3.01
C LEU A 192 -8.15 -4.83 -2.49
N TYR A 193 -8.34 -4.73 -1.17
CA TYR A 193 -9.35 -3.87 -0.54
C TYR A 193 -10.77 -4.07 -1.14
N GLY A 194 -11.20 -5.33 -1.28
CA GLY A 194 -12.48 -5.68 -1.90
C GLY A 194 -12.45 -5.87 -3.43
N PHE A 195 -11.33 -5.52 -4.10
CA PHE A 195 -11.18 -5.69 -5.54
C PHE A 195 -10.54 -7.02 -5.92
N TYR A 196 -11.08 -7.76 -6.89
CA TYR A 196 -10.45 -8.97 -7.43
C TYR A 196 -9.78 -8.70 -8.78
N SER A 197 -8.68 -9.40 -9.05
CA SER A 197 -8.01 -9.35 -10.35
C SER A 197 -8.82 -10.11 -11.40
N VAL A 198 -9.23 -9.43 -12.47
CA VAL A 198 -9.84 -10.05 -13.65
C VAL A 198 -8.77 -10.22 -14.72
N LYS A 199 -8.55 -11.46 -15.16
CA LYS A 199 -7.70 -11.78 -16.32
C LYS A 199 -8.49 -12.62 -17.32
N ARG A 200 -8.51 -12.21 -18.59
CA ARG A 200 -9.19 -12.97 -19.65
C ARG A 200 -8.21 -13.45 -20.71
N LYS A 201 -8.58 -14.51 -21.43
CA LYS A 201 -7.84 -15.03 -22.59
C LYS A 201 -7.61 -13.99 -23.70
N SER A 202 -8.43 -12.93 -23.75
CA SER A 202 -8.24 -11.83 -24.70
C SER A 202 -7.05 -10.94 -24.37
N GLY A 203 -6.45 -11.06 -23.19
CA GLY A 203 -5.47 -10.12 -22.66
C GLY A 203 -6.07 -9.07 -21.72
N TYR A 204 -7.40 -9.04 -21.51
CA TYR A 204 -8.01 -8.08 -20.58
C TYR A 204 -7.48 -8.30 -19.16
N LYS A 205 -7.04 -7.22 -18.52
CA LYS A 205 -6.57 -7.13 -17.14
C LYS A 205 -7.20 -5.92 -16.46
N GLY A 206 -7.45 -6.03 -15.16
CA GLY A 206 -7.97 -4.94 -14.34
C GLY A 206 -8.48 -5.45 -13.00
N LEU A 207 -8.69 -4.53 -12.07
CA LEU A 207 -9.25 -4.82 -10.75
C LEU A 207 -10.74 -4.48 -10.71
N HIS A 208 -11.56 -5.41 -10.22
CA HIS A 208 -13.02 -5.30 -10.25
C HIS A 208 -13.62 -5.46 -8.87
N CYS A 209 -14.72 -4.78 -8.60
CA CYS A 209 -15.55 -4.99 -7.43
C CYS A 209 -17.02 -4.80 -7.80
N ASP A 210 -17.80 -5.88 -7.82
CA ASP A 210 -19.12 -5.87 -8.47
C ASP A 210 -20.28 -5.56 -7.52
N HIS A 211 -20.11 -5.85 -6.23
CA HIS A 211 -21.19 -5.77 -5.23
C HIS A 211 -20.86 -4.69 -4.19
N THR A 212 -20.77 -3.45 -4.67
CA THR A 212 -20.55 -2.30 -3.77
C THR A 212 -21.75 -1.38 -3.79
N THR A 213 -21.93 -0.65 -2.70
CA THR A 213 -22.88 0.47 -2.64
C THR A 213 -22.15 1.75 -2.32
N PHE A 214 -22.65 2.87 -2.84
CA PHE A 214 -22.03 4.16 -2.54
C PHE A 214 -22.38 4.56 -1.11
N TYR A 215 -21.38 4.57 -0.23
CA TYR A 215 -21.58 4.86 1.17
C TYR A 215 -20.32 5.51 1.75
N PRO A 216 -20.13 6.82 1.49
CA PRO A 216 -18.95 7.51 1.99
C PRO A 216 -19.02 7.60 3.51
N ARG A 217 -18.00 7.05 4.16
CA ARG A 217 -17.99 6.80 5.62
C ARG A 217 -17.83 8.07 6.44
N PHE A 218 -17.31 9.15 5.83
CA PHE A 218 -16.95 10.38 6.53
C PHE A 218 -17.71 11.62 6.06
N ASP A 219 -18.56 11.52 5.03
CA ASP A 219 -19.36 12.66 4.56
C ASP A 219 -20.73 12.71 5.24
N THR A 220 -20.84 13.59 6.25
CA THR A 220 -22.07 13.80 7.03
C THR A 220 -23.23 14.38 6.21
N ARG A 221 -22.96 14.95 5.03
CA ARG A 221 -24.02 15.44 4.12
C ARG A 221 -24.85 14.30 3.55
N LEU A 222 -24.28 13.10 3.51
CA LEU A 222 -24.95 11.87 3.14
C LEU A 222 -25.39 11.13 4.42
N GLY A 223 -26.00 11.84 5.37
CA GLY A 223 -26.51 11.26 6.62
C GLY A 223 -27.67 10.27 6.42
N VAL A 224 -27.94 9.44 7.43
CA VAL A 224 -28.97 8.38 7.36
C VAL A 224 -30.38 8.98 7.47
N LYS A 225 -31.12 8.93 6.36
CA LYS A 225 -32.58 8.81 6.34
C LYS A 225 -32.95 7.81 5.25
N CYS A 226 -32.86 6.53 5.56
CA CYS A 226 -33.45 5.50 4.73
C CYS A 226 -34.84 5.21 5.29
N ARG A 227 -35.87 5.41 4.48
CA ARG A 227 -37.19 4.83 4.76
C ARG A 227 -37.22 3.47 4.08
N GLU A 228 -37.64 2.45 4.80
CA GLU A 228 -38.05 1.17 4.20
C GLU A 228 -39.41 1.44 3.53
N GLU A 229 -39.38 1.87 2.26
CA GLU A 229 -40.55 1.91 1.40
C GLU A 229 -40.34 0.88 0.28
N ASP A 230 -41.35 0.03 0.04
CA ASP A 230 -41.27 -1.10 -0.89
C ASP A 230 -41.19 -0.69 -2.38
N ASP A 231 -41.48 0.57 -2.72
CA ASP A 231 -41.44 1.09 -4.10
C ASP A 231 -40.39 2.21 -4.27
N ILE A 232 -39.26 1.89 -4.90
CA ILE A 232 -38.20 2.86 -5.25
C ILE A 232 -38.74 4.07 -6.04
N PHE A 233 -39.82 3.89 -6.81
CA PHE A 233 -40.33 4.93 -7.69
C PHE A 233 -41.19 5.97 -6.96
N SER A 234 -41.79 5.65 -5.80
CA SER A 234 -42.52 6.65 -5.00
C SER A 234 -41.59 7.63 -4.29
N LEU A 235 -40.35 7.21 -4.07
CA LEU A 235 -39.30 8.02 -3.46
C LEU A 235 -38.70 9.07 -4.41
N TYR A 236 -38.96 8.96 -5.71
CA TYR A 236 -38.35 9.87 -6.71
C TYR A 236 -39.25 11.06 -7.02
N ASP A 237 -38.74 12.27 -6.77
CA ASP A 237 -39.34 13.52 -7.22
C ASP A 237 -38.39 14.19 -8.23
N PRO A 238 -38.84 14.48 -9.47
CA PRO A 238 -38.04 15.21 -10.46
C PRO A 238 -37.48 16.56 -9.98
N GLY A 239 -38.11 17.18 -8.96
CA GLY A 239 -37.65 18.40 -8.31
C GLY A 239 -36.45 18.23 -7.36
N MET A 240 -36.05 17.00 -7.02
CA MET A 240 -34.89 16.73 -6.18
C MET A 240 -33.61 17.25 -6.84
N ASN A 241 -32.71 17.83 -6.04
CA ASN A 241 -31.36 18.15 -6.52
C ASN A 241 -30.47 16.89 -6.53
N ASP A 242 -29.34 16.96 -7.23
CA ASP A 242 -28.50 15.77 -7.46
C ASP A 242 -27.96 15.11 -6.18
N LEU A 243 -27.73 15.90 -5.12
CA LEU A 243 -27.25 15.36 -3.83
C LEU A 243 -28.39 14.68 -3.06
N GLU A 244 -29.62 15.20 -3.16
CA GLU A 244 -30.81 14.57 -2.58
C GLU A 244 -31.12 13.24 -3.26
N VAL A 245 -31.05 13.19 -4.60
CA VAL A 245 -31.18 11.95 -5.37
C VAL A 245 -30.10 10.96 -4.93
N LEU A 246 -28.83 11.38 -4.88
CA LEU A 246 -27.73 10.53 -4.44
C LEU A 246 -27.96 9.98 -3.02
N ASN A 247 -28.34 10.83 -2.07
CA ASN A 247 -28.55 10.40 -0.69
C ASN A 247 -29.71 9.41 -0.54
N THR A 248 -30.77 9.60 -1.33
CA THR A 248 -31.99 8.76 -1.30
C THR A 248 -31.74 7.38 -1.91
N PHE A 249 -30.98 7.30 -3.02
CA PHE A 249 -30.87 6.06 -3.81
C PHE A 249 -29.53 5.31 -3.68
N ARG A 250 -28.54 5.84 -2.94
CA ARG A 250 -27.19 5.24 -2.84
C ARG A 250 -27.11 3.80 -2.30
N THR A 251 -28.11 3.37 -1.53
CA THR A 251 -28.21 1.99 -1.00
C THR A 251 -29.01 1.06 -1.91
N PHE A 252 -29.74 1.60 -2.89
CA PHE A 252 -30.63 0.84 -3.78
C PHE A 252 -29.89 0.22 -4.96
N PHE A 253 -28.78 0.78 -5.43
CA PHE A 253 -28.07 0.29 -6.61
C PHE A 253 -26.73 -0.35 -6.24
N ASN A 254 -26.45 -1.51 -6.84
CA ASN A 254 -25.08 -2.02 -6.94
C ASN A 254 -24.27 -1.08 -7.86
N VAL A 255 -23.06 -0.75 -7.42
CA VAL A 255 -22.04 -0.04 -8.18
C VAL A 255 -20.91 -1.02 -8.48
N GLU A 256 -20.68 -1.30 -9.75
CA GLU A 256 -19.48 -2.01 -10.18
C GLU A 256 -18.33 -1.01 -10.27
N ILE A 257 -17.27 -1.25 -9.51
CA ILE A 257 -16.05 -0.44 -9.56
C ILE A 257 -14.97 -1.22 -10.31
N GLN A 258 -14.42 -0.58 -11.33
CA GLN A 258 -13.26 -1.05 -12.07
C GLN A 258 -12.10 -0.10 -11.80
N MET A 259 -10.89 -0.65 -11.73
CA MET A 259 -9.66 0.14 -11.68
C MET A 259 -8.71 -0.34 -12.76
N HIS A 260 -8.19 0.63 -13.51
CA HIS A 260 -7.23 0.42 -14.59
C HIS A 260 -6.07 1.38 -14.46
N SER A 261 -4.89 0.91 -14.86
CA SER A 261 -3.83 1.82 -15.25
C SER A 261 -4.20 2.58 -16.54
N ALA A 262 -3.43 3.61 -16.88
CA ALA A 262 -3.60 4.33 -18.14
C ALA A 262 -3.48 3.37 -19.35
N PHE A 263 -2.54 2.42 -19.31
CA PHE A 263 -2.34 1.43 -20.36
C PHE A 263 -3.49 0.41 -20.40
N GLU A 264 -3.92 -0.11 -19.26
CA GLU A 264 -5.06 -1.02 -19.16
C GLU A 264 -6.34 -0.37 -19.68
N SER A 265 -6.57 0.91 -19.34
CA SER A 265 -7.74 1.67 -19.80
C SER A 265 -7.72 1.90 -21.31
N LEU A 266 -6.56 2.23 -21.86
CA LEU A 266 -6.38 2.40 -23.31
C LEU A 266 -6.62 1.08 -24.05
N TRP A 267 -5.98 0.01 -23.60
CA TRP A 267 -6.12 -1.32 -24.18
C TRP A 267 -7.58 -1.79 -24.13
N ALA A 268 -8.22 -1.70 -22.95
CA ALA A 268 -9.61 -2.10 -22.75
C ALA A 268 -10.55 -1.27 -23.62
N GLY A 269 -10.30 0.04 -23.76
CA GLY A 269 -11.07 0.91 -24.64
C GLY A 269 -10.93 0.57 -26.13
N MET A 270 -9.75 0.12 -26.57
CA MET A 270 -9.52 -0.33 -27.94
C MET A 270 -10.14 -1.70 -28.21
N GLU A 271 -9.94 -2.66 -27.31
CA GLU A 271 -10.50 -4.01 -27.44
C GLU A 271 -12.03 -3.95 -27.42
N HIS A 272 -12.61 -3.19 -26.48
CA HIS A 272 -14.05 -3.05 -26.34
C HIS A 272 -14.66 -2.46 -27.63
N ARG A 273 -14.11 -1.38 -28.20
CA ARG A 273 -14.62 -0.80 -29.46
C ARG A 273 -14.63 -1.82 -30.61
N ASN A 274 -13.53 -2.53 -30.81
CA ASN A 274 -13.41 -3.50 -31.90
C ASN A 274 -14.27 -4.75 -31.67
N SER A 275 -14.63 -5.04 -30.43
CA SER A 275 -15.47 -6.18 -30.04
C SER A 275 -16.97 -5.93 -30.19
N TYR A 276 -17.39 -4.68 -30.36
CA TYR A 276 -18.78 -4.33 -30.68
C TYR A 276 -19.06 -4.34 -32.19
N ASN A 277 -18.03 -4.45 -33.04
CA ASN A 277 -18.24 -4.68 -34.46
C ASN A 277 -18.75 -6.11 -34.70
N ILE A 278 -19.90 -6.17 -35.38
CA ILE A 278 -20.85 -7.28 -35.48
C ILE A 278 -20.24 -8.59 -36.02
N GLN A 279 -19.09 -8.54 -36.70
CA GLN A 279 -18.46 -9.70 -37.32
C GLN A 279 -17.78 -10.68 -36.35
N ALA A 280 -17.57 -10.32 -35.08
CA ALA A 280 -16.82 -11.16 -34.13
C ALA A 280 -17.66 -12.11 -33.27
N LYS A 281 -19.00 -11.97 -33.24
CA LYS A 281 -19.85 -12.67 -32.24
C LYS A 281 -20.64 -13.88 -32.75
N GLY A 282 -20.90 -13.99 -34.06
CA GLY A 282 -21.68 -15.10 -34.62
C GLY A 282 -20.92 -16.41 -34.83
N MET A 283 -19.58 -16.39 -34.88
CA MET A 283 -18.73 -17.59 -35.09
C MET A 283 -17.59 -17.73 -34.07
N GLY A 284 -17.62 -16.94 -32.99
CA GLY A 284 -16.46 -16.74 -32.12
C GLY A 284 -15.41 -15.82 -32.74
N ARG A 285 -14.58 -15.20 -31.89
CA ARG A 285 -13.45 -14.39 -32.38
C ARG A 285 -12.47 -15.28 -33.14
N SER A 286 -11.92 -14.78 -34.24
CA SER A 286 -10.74 -15.41 -34.86
C SER A 286 -9.64 -15.55 -33.80
N GLU A 287 -9.15 -16.78 -33.59
CA GLU A 287 -8.05 -17.05 -32.66
C GLU A 287 -6.82 -16.20 -32.95
N LYS A 288 -6.55 -15.92 -34.24
CA LYS A 288 -5.46 -15.04 -34.67
C LYS A 288 -5.62 -13.62 -34.12
N ILE A 289 -6.83 -13.06 -34.20
CA ILE A 289 -7.11 -11.71 -33.68
C ILE A 289 -7.06 -11.71 -32.14
N ALA A 290 -7.57 -12.75 -31.48
CA ALA A 290 -7.49 -12.88 -30.03
C ALA A 290 -6.04 -12.98 -29.53
N ALA A 291 -5.18 -13.71 -30.24
CA ALA A 291 -3.75 -13.79 -29.95
C ALA A 291 -3.05 -12.42 -30.12
N GLN A 292 -3.40 -11.65 -31.14
CA GLN A 292 -2.87 -10.29 -31.34
C GLN A 292 -3.28 -9.34 -30.20
N TRP A 293 -4.54 -9.40 -29.75
CA TRP A 293 -4.99 -8.63 -28.58
C TRP A 293 -4.23 -9.02 -27.30
N SER A 294 -4.02 -10.32 -27.09
CA SER A 294 -3.24 -10.81 -25.94
C SER A 294 -1.79 -10.32 -26.01
N LEU A 295 -1.14 -10.46 -27.16
CA LEU A 295 0.23 -9.99 -27.38
C LEU A 295 0.37 -8.49 -27.14
N LEU A 296 -0.60 -7.70 -27.61
CA LEU A 296 -0.61 -6.25 -27.36
C LEU A 296 -0.77 -5.94 -25.86
N SER A 297 -1.63 -6.68 -25.15
CA SER A 297 -1.79 -6.51 -23.69
C SER A 297 -0.48 -6.78 -22.95
N ASP A 298 0.20 -7.89 -23.27
CA ASP A 298 1.47 -8.24 -22.64
C ASP A 298 2.59 -7.25 -23.00
N THR A 299 2.60 -6.74 -24.24
CA THR A 299 3.55 -5.69 -24.66
C THR A 299 3.30 -4.39 -23.90
N MET A 300 2.05 -3.96 -23.76
CA MET A 300 1.68 -2.76 -23.01
C MET A 300 2.04 -2.90 -21.53
N GLN A 301 1.85 -4.07 -20.94
CA GLN A 301 2.28 -4.35 -19.56
C GLN A 301 3.80 -4.26 -19.41
N ASN A 302 4.56 -4.82 -20.35
CA ASN A 302 6.01 -4.74 -20.32
C ASN A 302 6.50 -3.29 -20.45
N LEU A 303 5.90 -2.51 -21.34
CA LEU A 303 6.18 -1.08 -21.47
C LEU A 303 5.86 -0.34 -20.18
N GLU A 304 4.71 -0.62 -19.59
CA GLU A 304 4.28 0.00 -18.34
C GLU A 304 5.23 -0.31 -17.19
N MET A 305 5.69 -1.56 -17.05
CA MET A 305 6.73 -1.93 -16.08
C MET A 305 8.07 -1.24 -16.36
N GLN A 306 8.42 -0.99 -17.63
CA GLN A 306 9.62 -0.24 -17.99
C GLN A 306 9.48 1.25 -17.67
N PHE A 307 8.31 1.85 -17.89
CA PHE A 307 8.03 3.22 -17.46
C PHE A 307 8.06 3.36 -15.95
N GLU A 308 7.50 2.40 -15.21
CA GLU A 308 7.59 2.34 -13.75
C GLU A 308 9.05 2.28 -13.30
N ARG A 309 9.85 1.36 -13.86
CA ARG A 309 11.28 1.27 -13.56
C ARG A 309 12.02 2.54 -13.91
N LEU A 310 11.81 3.10 -15.10
CA LEU A 310 12.47 4.33 -15.52
C LEU A 310 12.08 5.52 -14.64
N GLN A 311 10.81 5.62 -14.23
CA GLN A 311 10.36 6.64 -13.29
C GLN A 311 11.07 6.48 -11.96
N VAL A 312 11.09 5.26 -11.41
CA VAL A 312 11.81 4.94 -10.17
C VAL A 312 13.30 5.24 -10.32
N ASP A 313 13.97 4.78 -11.38
CA ASP A 313 15.40 4.98 -11.64
C ASP A 313 15.73 6.47 -11.90
N THR A 314 14.86 7.22 -12.59
CA THR A 314 15.04 8.66 -12.84
C THR A 314 14.89 9.46 -11.56
N GLU A 315 13.91 9.12 -10.75
CA GLU A 315 13.71 9.76 -9.45
C GLU A 315 14.83 9.34 -8.50
N GLN A 316 15.11 8.05 -8.34
CA GLN A 316 16.24 7.52 -7.56
C GLN A 316 17.58 8.13 -7.99
N SER A 317 17.86 8.29 -9.29
CA SER A 317 19.09 8.95 -9.75
C SER A 317 19.13 10.44 -9.41
N ARG A 318 17.99 11.16 -9.37
CA ARG A 318 17.91 12.51 -8.79
C ARG A 318 18.18 12.49 -7.28
N PHE A 319 17.83 11.40 -6.59
CA PHE A 319 18.09 11.19 -5.17
C PHE A 319 19.56 10.73 -4.89
N ASP A 320 20.18 9.87 -5.69
CA ASP A 320 21.47 9.21 -5.37
C ASP A 320 22.70 10.14 -5.40
N VAL A 321 22.61 11.32 -6.02
CA VAL A 321 23.71 12.30 -6.09
C VAL A 321 24.17 12.80 -4.70
N GLY A 322 23.43 12.53 -3.62
CA GLY A 322 23.79 12.95 -2.26
C GLY A 322 24.14 11.85 -1.26
N TYR A 323 24.20 10.58 -1.67
CA TYR A 323 24.52 9.45 -0.76
C TYR A 323 26.03 9.35 -0.41
N ARG A 324 26.86 10.18 -1.06
CA ARG A 324 28.32 10.00 -1.17
C ARG A 324 29.16 10.59 -0.04
N HIS A 325 28.53 11.07 1.03
CA HIS A 325 29.25 11.54 2.20
C HIS A 325 28.86 10.59 3.34
N GLY A 326 29.80 9.75 3.81
CA GLY A 326 29.63 8.99 5.05
C GLY A 326 29.28 9.92 6.23
N TYR A 327 29.07 9.36 7.43
CA TYR A 327 28.72 10.17 8.61
C TYR A 327 29.60 11.43 8.67
N THR A 328 28.98 12.61 8.61
CA THR A 328 29.67 13.90 8.66
C THR A 328 30.51 14.00 9.93
N PHE A 329 30.06 13.34 11.00
CA PHE A 329 30.82 13.08 12.21
C PHE A 329 32.14 12.33 11.95
N VAL A 330 32.12 11.19 11.25
CA VAL A 330 33.33 10.39 10.95
C VAL A 330 34.31 11.22 10.14
N LYS A 331 33.82 11.98 9.15
CA LYS A 331 34.64 12.97 8.43
C LYS A 331 35.27 13.97 9.39
N SER A 332 34.48 14.61 10.24
CA SER A 332 34.98 15.64 11.17
C SER A 332 36.00 15.10 12.18
N VAL A 333 35.83 13.86 12.64
CA VAL A 333 36.79 13.20 13.54
C VAL A 333 38.08 12.85 12.80
N LEU A 334 37.97 12.30 11.59
CA LEU A 334 39.13 11.93 10.78
C LEU A 334 39.93 13.17 10.38
N GLU A 335 39.31 14.22 9.84
CA GLU A 335 39.98 15.47 9.47
C GLU A 335 40.62 16.15 10.70
N ARG A 336 39.99 16.08 11.88
CA ARG A 336 40.56 16.66 13.11
C ARG A 336 41.78 15.91 13.64
N LEU A 337 41.81 14.58 13.47
CA LEU A 337 42.87 13.72 14.01
C LEU A 337 44.02 13.51 13.01
N ASP A 338 43.70 13.29 11.74
CA ASP A 338 44.63 13.15 10.62
C ASP A 338 43.91 13.34 9.27
N ASP A 339 44.14 14.47 8.59
CA ASP A 339 43.57 14.77 7.26
C ASP A 339 43.83 13.67 6.22
N LYS A 340 44.95 12.93 6.32
CA LYS A 340 45.24 11.83 5.40
C LYS A 340 44.40 10.59 5.69
N ALA A 341 44.04 10.36 6.95
CA ALA A 341 43.21 9.23 7.34
C ALA A 341 41.80 9.32 6.73
N TYR A 342 41.26 10.53 6.57
CA TYR A 342 39.96 10.71 5.90
C TYR A 342 40.01 10.31 4.41
N GLN A 343 41.07 10.68 3.70
CA GLN A 343 41.24 10.30 2.29
C GLN A 343 41.38 8.79 2.14
N VAL A 344 42.17 8.15 3.00
CA VAL A 344 42.30 6.68 3.02
C VAL A 344 40.93 6.04 3.29
N TYR A 345 40.18 6.52 4.28
CA TYR A 345 38.84 6.02 4.59
C TYR A 345 37.89 6.14 3.38
N LEU A 346 37.92 7.27 2.66
CA LEU A 346 37.13 7.48 1.46
C LEU A 346 37.52 6.53 0.33
N ASP A 347 38.81 6.32 0.08
CA ASP A 347 39.30 5.42 -0.96
C ASP A 347 38.83 3.98 -0.72
N TYR A 348 38.88 3.50 0.53
CA TYR A 348 38.37 2.17 0.90
C TYR A 348 36.85 2.07 0.76
N THR A 349 36.12 3.13 1.11
CA THR A 349 34.67 3.18 0.89
C THR A 349 34.34 3.07 -0.60
N LYS A 350 35.04 3.84 -1.44
CA LYS A 350 34.87 3.82 -2.90
C LYS A 350 35.20 2.46 -3.51
N ARG A 351 36.31 1.83 -3.10
CA ARG A 351 36.69 0.47 -3.54
C ARG A 351 35.62 -0.55 -3.18
N SER A 352 35.04 -0.47 -1.99
CA SER A 352 33.95 -1.36 -1.58
C SER A 352 32.69 -1.17 -2.44
N GLU A 353 32.35 0.08 -2.77
CA GLU A 353 31.18 0.42 -3.61
C GLU A 353 31.38 -0.04 -5.06
N GLU A 354 32.54 0.22 -5.65
CA GLU A 354 32.91 -0.23 -7.00
C GLU A 354 32.83 -1.76 -7.10
N LEU A 355 33.30 -2.48 -6.06
CA LEU A 355 33.22 -3.93 -6.03
C LEU A 355 31.77 -4.44 -6.00
N GLU A 356 30.87 -3.76 -5.29
CA GLU A 356 29.44 -4.07 -5.26
C GLU A 356 28.76 -3.79 -6.61
N GLU A 357 29.15 -2.70 -7.29
CA GLU A 357 28.65 -2.35 -8.63
C GLU A 357 29.01 -3.43 -9.66
N VAL A 358 30.27 -3.89 -9.65
CA VAL A 358 30.78 -4.94 -10.55
C VAL A 358 30.10 -6.30 -10.26
N LEU A 359 29.72 -6.59 -9.00
CA LEU A 359 28.89 -7.77 -8.69
C LEU A 359 27.49 -7.65 -9.30
N LYS A 360 26.85 -6.48 -9.15
CA LYS A 360 25.50 -6.23 -9.68
C LYS A 360 25.46 -6.22 -11.20
N SER A 361 26.51 -5.73 -11.86
CA SER A 361 26.67 -5.78 -13.32
C SER A 361 27.06 -7.16 -13.86
N HIS A 362 27.30 -8.14 -12.97
CA HIS A 362 27.76 -9.50 -13.30
C HIS A 362 29.15 -9.56 -13.97
N GLU A 363 30.00 -8.56 -13.71
CA GLU A 363 31.36 -8.46 -14.27
C GLU A 363 32.43 -9.13 -13.40
N ILE A 364 32.07 -9.60 -12.21
CA ILE A 364 32.92 -10.38 -11.30
C ILE A 364 32.23 -11.69 -10.90
N SER A 365 33.01 -12.76 -10.72
CA SER A 365 32.48 -14.02 -10.19
C SER A 365 32.11 -13.88 -8.71
N ARG A 366 31.16 -14.69 -8.24
CA ARG A 366 30.74 -14.69 -6.82
C ARG A 366 31.91 -15.01 -5.87
N SER A 367 32.79 -15.93 -6.27
CA SER A 367 33.96 -16.33 -5.49
C SER A 367 35.01 -15.22 -5.42
N ASP A 368 35.24 -14.53 -6.54
CA ASP A 368 36.20 -13.43 -6.60
C ASP A 368 35.69 -12.22 -5.81
N TYR A 369 34.38 -11.94 -5.85
CA TYR A 369 33.77 -10.90 -5.01
C TYR A 369 33.99 -11.14 -3.52
N VAL A 370 33.75 -12.36 -3.04
CA VAL A 370 33.99 -12.73 -1.64
C VAL A 370 35.48 -12.61 -1.29
N THR A 371 36.36 -13.06 -2.17
CA THR A 371 37.81 -12.99 -1.97
C THR A 371 38.29 -11.54 -1.88
N GLN A 372 37.90 -10.68 -2.84
CA GLN A 372 38.29 -9.27 -2.85
C GLN A 372 37.68 -8.49 -1.69
N SER A 373 36.44 -8.79 -1.28
CA SER A 373 35.82 -8.17 -0.11
C SER A 373 36.55 -8.54 1.19
N ASN A 374 36.97 -9.80 1.32
CA ASN A 374 37.75 -10.24 2.48
C ASN A 374 39.14 -9.60 2.50
N LEU A 375 39.82 -9.53 1.36
CA LEU A 375 41.11 -8.82 1.24
C LEU A 375 40.97 -7.35 1.64
N LEU A 376 39.94 -6.66 1.15
CA LEU A 376 39.66 -5.27 1.51
C LEU A 376 39.43 -5.10 3.01
N ALA A 377 38.70 -6.03 3.64
CA ALA A 377 38.44 -6.02 5.08
C ALA A 377 39.71 -6.33 5.90
N GLU A 378 40.58 -7.20 5.41
CA GLU A 378 41.87 -7.54 6.04
C GLU A 378 42.86 -6.38 5.96
N GLU A 379 42.99 -5.73 4.80
CA GLU A 379 43.79 -4.51 4.64
C GLU A 379 43.36 -3.40 5.63
N LEU A 380 42.05 -3.24 5.85
CA LEU A 380 41.52 -2.29 6.83
C LEU A 380 41.85 -2.69 8.28
N GLU A 381 41.90 -3.99 8.59
CA GLU A 381 42.30 -4.50 9.92
C GLU A 381 43.79 -4.28 10.17
N GLU A 382 44.64 -4.47 9.15
CA GLU A 382 46.07 -4.16 9.22
C GLU A 382 46.30 -2.66 9.40
N LEU A 383 45.59 -1.83 8.64
CA LEU A 383 45.65 -0.39 8.77
C LEU A 383 45.22 0.04 10.18
N ALA A 384 44.13 -0.52 10.71
CA ALA A 384 43.68 -0.27 12.08
C ALA A 384 44.77 -0.61 13.11
N ALA A 385 45.39 -1.79 13.00
CA ALA A 385 46.44 -2.24 13.92
C ALA A 385 47.70 -1.36 13.87
N SER A 386 47.95 -0.68 12.74
CA SER A 386 49.06 0.27 12.60
C SER A 386 48.79 1.66 13.16
N GLN A 387 47.54 1.97 13.54
CA GLN A 387 47.18 3.29 14.06
C GLN A 387 47.70 3.48 15.49
N THR A 388 48.26 4.66 15.74
CA THR A 388 48.68 5.08 17.09
C THR A 388 47.54 5.70 17.90
N HIS A 389 46.52 6.24 17.22
CA HIS A 389 45.37 6.86 17.87
C HIS A 389 44.22 5.86 18.02
N PRO A 390 43.76 5.53 19.24
CA PRO A 390 42.71 4.53 19.48
C PRO A 390 41.41 4.78 18.70
N THR A 391 40.97 6.04 18.58
CA THR A 391 39.80 6.40 17.77
C THR A 391 39.96 6.06 16.28
N LEU A 392 41.15 6.24 15.70
CA LEU A 392 41.41 5.91 14.29
C LEU A 392 41.40 4.38 14.09
N GLU A 393 42.00 3.62 15.02
CA GLU A 393 41.91 2.15 15.04
C GLU A 393 40.44 1.71 14.97
N ILE A 394 39.59 2.23 15.87
CA ILE A 394 38.16 1.88 15.92
C ILE A 394 37.45 2.21 14.60
N LEU A 395 37.69 3.38 14.02
CA LEU A 395 37.01 3.78 12.78
C LEU A 395 37.35 2.83 11.61
N PHE A 396 38.62 2.42 11.47
CA PHE A 396 39.01 1.45 10.45
C PHE A 396 38.47 0.04 10.74
N LEU A 397 38.44 -0.39 12.01
CA LEU A 397 37.80 -1.66 12.39
C LEU A 397 36.29 -1.64 12.07
N MET A 398 35.59 -0.54 12.35
CA MET A 398 34.17 -0.37 12.01
C MET A 398 33.93 -0.41 10.51
N GLN A 399 34.85 0.15 9.70
CA GLN A 399 34.78 0.06 8.25
C GLN A 399 35.02 -1.38 7.76
N SER A 400 36.00 -2.08 8.31
CA SER A 400 36.21 -3.51 8.00
C SER A 400 34.98 -4.35 8.33
N ALA A 401 34.38 -4.14 9.52
CA ALA A 401 33.13 -4.80 9.91
C ALA A 401 31.97 -4.46 8.96
N PHE A 402 31.95 -3.25 8.39
CA PHE A 402 30.95 -2.83 7.41
C PHE A 402 31.13 -3.50 6.05
N VAL A 403 32.36 -3.66 5.55
CA VAL A 403 32.65 -4.44 4.33
C VAL A 403 32.14 -5.88 4.49
N ARG A 404 32.40 -6.50 5.65
CA ARG A 404 31.91 -7.86 5.95
C ARG A 404 30.39 -7.92 6.12
N TYR A 405 29.77 -6.87 6.66
CA TYR A 405 28.31 -6.73 6.67
C TYR A 405 27.76 -6.72 5.24
N GLY A 406 28.43 -6.04 4.30
CA GLY A 406 28.02 -5.96 2.89
C GLY A 406 27.81 -7.33 2.25
N LEU A 407 28.72 -8.28 2.49
CA LEU A 407 28.60 -9.67 2.02
C LEU A 407 27.28 -10.34 2.44
N ALA A 408 26.78 -10.02 3.62
CA ALA A 408 25.53 -10.57 4.13
C ALA A 408 24.27 -10.00 3.45
N ASN A 409 24.34 -8.97 2.59
CA ASN A 409 23.16 -8.38 1.97
C ASN A 409 22.78 -8.98 0.61
N HIS A 410 23.60 -9.85 0.03
CA HIS A 410 23.46 -10.32 -1.35
C HIS A 410 22.78 -11.70 -1.45
N ARG A 411 21.57 -11.84 -0.88
CA ARG A 411 20.81 -13.12 -0.91
C ARG A 411 20.44 -13.60 -2.31
N ASP A 412 20.42 -12.71 -3.29
CA ASP A 412 20.18 -13.07 -4.69
C ASP A 412 21.38 -13.78 -5.33
N TYR A 413 22.55 -13.68 -4.71
CA TYR A 413 23.82 -14.19 -5.24
C TYR A 413 24.37 -15.37 -4.42
N PHE A 414 24.08 -15.43 -3.11
CA PHE A 414 24.63 -16.44 -2.20
C PHE A 414 23.54 -17.30 -1.55
N ASN A 415 23.87 -18.56 -1.27
CA ASN A 415 22.97 -19.45 -0.55
C ASN A 415 22.89 -19.09 0.95
N SER A 416 21.91 -19.66 1.67
CA SER A 416 21.71 -19.36 3.09
C SER A 416 22.88 -19.73 3.99
N VAL A 417 23.64 -20.77 3.67
CA VAL A 417 24.80 -21.22 4.48
C VAL A 417 25.91 -20.17 4.42
N ASP A 418 26.25 -19.71 3.22
CA ASP A 418 27.25 -18.66 3.01
C ASP A 418 26.82 -17.36 3.69
N ILE A 419 25.54 -16.97 3.52
CA ILE A 419 25.00 -15.77 4.15
C ILE A 419 25.09 -15.86 5.69
N TYR A 420 24.71 -16.99 6.30
CA TYR A 420 24.81 -17.15 7.75
C TYR A 420 26.26 -17.12 8.24
N HIS A 421 27.19 -17.67 7.46
CA HIS A 421 28.61 -17.54 7.76
C HIS A 421 29.08 -16.09 7.74
N PHE A 422 28.74 -15.33 6.70
CA PHE A 422 29.08 -13.90 6.59
C PHE A 422 28.49 -13.07 7.74
N VAL A 423 27.23 -13.33 8.09
CA VAL A 423 26.56 -12.69 9.24
C VAL A 423 27.29 -12.99 10.53
N SER A 424 27.67 -14.25 10.77
CA SER A 424 28.39 -14.66 11.98
C SER A 424 29.72 -13.90 12.13
N ILE A 425 30.48 -13.77 11.04
CA ILE A 425 31.76 -13.03 11.05
C ILE A 425 31.51 -11.55 11.35
N ALA A 426 30.58 -10.91 10.65
CA ALA A 426 30.30 -9.49 10.83
C ALA A 426 29.82 -9.18 12.26
N LEU A 427 28.89 -9.98 12.81
CA LEU A 427 28.41 -9.82 14.19
C LEU A 427 29.54 -9.97 15.21
N LYS A 428 30.43 -10.95 15.04
CA LYS A 428 31.61 -11.12 15.91
C LYS A 428 32.54 -9.90 15.87
N LYS A 429 32.76 -9.32 14.70
CA LYS A 429 33.59 -8.12 14.55
C LYS A 429 32.97 -6.91 15.24
N TYR A 430 31.67 -6.68 15.08
CA TYR A 430 30.98 -5.60 15.81
C TYR A 430 31.01 -5.81 17.34
N LEU A 431 30.88 -7.05 17.82
CA LEU A 431 31.02 -7.34 19.26
C LEU A 431 32.44 -7.06 19.77
N ALA A 432 33.48 -7.46 19.02
CA ALA A 432 34.86 -7.17 19.40
C ALA A 432 35.15 -5.67 19.47
N ILE A 433 34.59 -4.89 18.54
CA ILE A 433 34.69 -3.41 18.55
C ILE A 433 33.95 -2.83 19.76
N TYR A 434 32.75 -3.33 20.06
CA TYR A 434 31.98 -2.90 21.23
C TYR A 434 32.73 -3.19 22.54
N GLU A 435 33.29 -4.38 22.71
CA GLU A 435 34.04 -4.70 23.94
C GLU A 435 35.33 -3.86 24.05
N LYS A 436 36.00 -3.53 22.93
CA LYS A 436 37.12 -2.56 22.92
C LYS A 436 36.68 -1.17 23.36
N LEU A 437 35.58 -0.66 22.81
CA LEU A 437 35.04 0.65 23.20
C LEU A 437 34.67 0.71 24.69
N LYS A 438 34.11 -0.38 25.24
CA LYS A 438 33.75 -0.45 26.67
C LYS A 438 34.96 -0.57 27.59
N ALA A 439 36.09 -1.09 27.09
CA ALA A 439 37.31 -1.24 27.87
C ALA A 439 38.16 0.03 27.94
N ASP A 440 37.97 0.98 27.02
CA ASP A 440 38.79 2.18 26.90
C ASP A 440 37.95 3.45 26.75
N GLU A 441 37.71 4.11 27.88
CA GLU A 441 37.01 5.40 27.95
C GLU A 441 37.84 6.58 27.40
N THR A 442 39.14 6.38 27.11
CA THR A 442 40.01 7.44 26.55
C THR A 442 39.78 7.65 25.05
N ILE A 443 39.04 6.74 24.39
CA ILE A 443 38.66 6.87 22.99
C ILE A 443 37.80 8.13 22.82
N TYR A 444 38.29 9.05 21.98
CA TYR A 444 37.57 10.28 21.67
C TYR A 444 36.18 9.95 21.09
N LYS A 445 35.12 10.51 21.68
CA LYS A 445 33.71 10.32 21.31
C LYS A 445 33.24 8.85 21.44
N CYS A 446 33.77 8.15 22.46
CA CYS A 446 33.48 6.74 22.73
C CYS A 446 31.97 6.43 22.76
N ASN A 447 31.16 7.28 23.41
CA ASN A 447 29.72 7.04 23.54
C ASN A 447 29.02 6.97 22.18
N LEU A 448 29.32 7.93 21.30
CA LEU A 448 28.75 7.99 19.94
C LEU A 448 29.20 6.79 19.07
N LEU A 449 30.49 6.43 19.12
CA LEU A 449 31.01 5.25 18.40
C LEU A 449 30.39 3.95 18.92
N THR A 450 30.15 3.86 20.23
CA THR A 450 29.47 2.73 20.87
C THR A 450 28.03 2.63 20.39
N ILE A 451 27.29 3.74 20.32
CA ILE A 451 25.92 3.78 19.79
C ILE A 451 25.90 3.28 18.35
N ILE A 452 26.75 3.81 17.47
CA ILE A 452 26.78 3.41 16.04
C ILE A 452 27.11 1.92 15.90
N THR A 453 28.08 1.42 16.66
CA THR A 453 28.50 0.02 16.65
C THR A 453 27.34 -0.90 17.07
N ILE A 454 26.67 -0.58 18.18
CA ILE A 454 25.52 -1.35 18.68
C ILE A 454 24.38 -1.35 17.64
N LEU A 455 24.03 -0.18 17.10
CA LEU A 455 22.90 -0.09 16.17
C LEU A 455 23.16 -0.84 14.85
N ARG A 456 24.40 -0.84 14.35
CA ARG A 456 24.80 -1.66 13.19
C ARG A 456 24.71 -3.16 13.49
N TYR A 457 25.20 -3.59 14.66
CA TYR A 457 25.04 -4.98 15.10
C TYR A 457 23.56 -5.37 15.14
N GLN A 458 22.73 -4.58 15.83
CA GLN A 458 21.32 -4.90 16.03
C GLN A 458 20.53 -4.86 14.71
N GLN A 459 20.94 -4.03 13.74
CA GLN A 459 20.39 -4.03 12.40
C GLN A 459 20.63 -5.36 11.68
N LEU A 460 21.88 -5.84 11.67
CA LEU A 460 22.21 -7.13 11.08
C LEU A 460 21.49 -8.28 11.80
N ALA A 461 21.54 -8.26 13.13
CA ALA A 461 20.92 -9.27 13.99
C ALA A 461 19.41 -9.39 13.71
N GLN A 462 18.70 -8.28 13.57
CA GLN A 462 17.27 -8.27 13.24
C GLN A 462 16.96 -8.73 11.81
N GLN A 463 17.89 -8.62 10.86
CA GLN A 463 17.69 -9.12 9.49
C GLN A 463 17.77 -10.66 9.43
N TYR A 464 18.48 -11.26 10.38
CA TYR A 464 18.82 -12.69 10.43
C TYR A 464 18.35 -13.39 11.72
N GLY A 465 17.47 -12.74 12.46
CA GLY A 465 16.97 -13.21 13.74
C GLY A 465 15.80 -12.35 14.18
N LEU A 466 15.38 -12.56 15.42
CA LEU A 466 14.20 -11.90 15.98
C LEU A 466 14.55 -10.70 16.88
N GLY A 467 15.83 -10.38 17.06
CA GLY A 467 16.26 -9.19 17.81
C GLY A 467 15.86 -9.27 19.29
N LEU A 468 15.05 -8.31 19.75
CA LEU A 468 14.53 -8.24 21.12
C LEU A 468 13.22 -9.03 21.31
N ILE A 469 12.89 -9.92 20.38
CA ILE A 469 11.75 -10.82 20.48
C ILE A 469 12.27 -12.19 20.92
N HIS A 470 12.02 -12.57 22.18
CA HIS A 470 12.30 -13.93 22.62
C HIS A 470 11.21 -14.87 22.10
N THR A 471 11.61 -15.96 21.44
CA THR A 471 10.68 -17.00 21.02
C THR A 471 10.95 -18.28 21.77
N GLY A 472 9.89 -18.95 22.21
CA GLY A 472 9.98 -20.30 22.76
C GLY A 472 10.57 -21.31 21.76
N GLU A 473 10.73 -22.54 22.22
CA GLU A 473 11.32 -23.61 21.41
C GLU A 473 10.54 -23.86 20.10
N GLY A 474 11.27 -24.17 19.02
CA GLY A 474 10.69 -24.57 17.73
C GLY A 474 10.39 -23.44 16.73
N VAL A 475 10.53 -22.16 17.09
CA VAL A 475 10.31 -21.03 16.15
C VAL A 475 11.54 -20.73 15.28
N MET A 476 12.73 -20.84 15.85
CA MET A 476 14.03 -20.66 15.19
C MET A 476 14.82 -21.98 15.25
N SER A 477 15.62 -22.27 14.21
CA SER A 477 16.56 -23.41 14.26
C SER A 477 17.66 -23.16 15.31
N ASP A 478 18.35 -24.22 15.72
CA ASP A 478 19.47 -24.08 16.66
C ASP A 478 20.60 -23.24 16.07
N GLU A 479 20.85 -23.32 14.76
CA GLU A 479 21.83 -22.44 14.11
C GLU A 479 21.38 -20.98 14.12
N GLU A 480 20.09 -20.71 13.86
CA GLU A 480 19.52 -19.35 13.90
C GLU A 480 19.59 -18.76 15.32
N ARG A 481 19.32 -19.57 16.35
CA ARG A 481 19.43 -19.16 17.77
C ARG A 481 20.88 -18.93 18.19
N ALA A 482 21.80 -19.76 17.73
CA ALA A 482 23.23 -19.60 17.99
C ALA A 482 23.82 -18.37 17.29
N LEU A 483 23.29 -18.00 16.12
CA LEU A 483 23.74 -16.85 15.35
C LEU A 483 23.38 -15.52 16.01
N VAL A 484 22.15 -15.41 16.54
CA VAL A 484 21.61 -14.18 17.13
C VAL A 484 20.92 -14.48 18.47
N GLY A 485 21.64 -14.28 19.56
CA GLY A 485 21.13 -14.52 20.92
C GLY A 485 20.31 -13.36 21.49
N TYR A 486 19.22 -13.67 22.20
CA TYR A 486 18.38 -12.69 22.89
C TYR A 486 19.17 -11.90 23.95
N GLU A 487 19.93 -12.61 24.79
CA GLU A 487 20.69 -12.01 25.89
C GLU A 487 21.69 -10.96 25.40
N THR A 488 22.41 -11.26 24.31
CA THR A 488 23.34 -10.32 23.67
C THR A 488 22.59 -9.11 23.13
N ASN A 489 21.48 -9.29 22.43
CA ASN A 489 20.68 -8.16 21.93
C ASN A 489 20.15 -7.28 23.05
N LEU A 490 19.68 -7.88 24.15
CA LEU A 490 19.18 -7.17 25.33
C LEU A 490 20.30 -6.41 26.05
N LYS A 491 21.48 -7.01 26.23
CA LYS A 491 22.69 -6.33 26.77
C LYS A 491 23.01 -5.09 25.95
N LEU A 492 23.13 -5.24 24.63
CA LEU A 492 23.46 -4.13 23.73
C LEU A 492 22.34 -3.07 23.72
N PHE A 493 21.07 -3.49 23.81
CA PHE A 493 19.95 -2.56 23.86
C PHE A 493 19.95 -1.67 25.12
N LYS A 494 20.24 -2.26 26.29
CA LYS A 494 20.42 -1.50 27.53
C LYS A 494 21.55 -0.50 27.40
N ASP A 495 22.67 -0.96 26.85
CA ASP A 495 23.84 -0.11 26.69
C ASP A 495 23.59 1.04 25.72
N VAL A 496 22.95 0.83 24.57
CA VAL A 496 22.63 1.95 23.66
C VAL A 496 21.69 2.94 24.32
N LEU A 497 20.72 2.51 25.14
CA LEU A 497 19.88 3.44 25.91
C LEU A 497 20.70 4.26 26.91
N THR A 498 21.60 3.62 27.65
CA THR A 498 22.51 4.30 28.59
C THR A 498 23.36 5.33 27.85
N GLN A 499 24.04 4.93 26.78
CA GLN A 499 24.91 5.81 25.99
C GLN A 499 24.12 6.98 25.38
N MET A 500 22.94 6.73 24.81
CA MET A 500 22.08 7.79 24.27
C MET A 500 21.64 8.78 25.36
N ASN A 501 21.36 8.31 26.57
CA ASN A 501 20.97 9.18 27.69
C ASN A 501 22.16 9.96 28.26
N GLU A 502 23.39 9.46 28.10
CA GLU A 502 24.63 10.05 28.62
C GLU A 502 25.42 10.89 27.60
N LEU A 503 24.99 10.95 26.33
CA LEU A 503 25.64 11.79 25.31
C LEU A 503 25.84 13.22 25.81
N THR A 504 27.04 13.77 25.63
CA THR A 504 27.37 15.14 26.01
C THR A 504 26.69 16.16 25.08
N PRO A 505 26.54 17.43 25.49
CA PRO A 505 26.01 18.47 24.60
C PRO A 505 26.82 18.63 23.30
N GLU A 506 28.14 18.45 23.37
CA GLU A 506 29.03 18.54 22.20
C GLU A 506 28.78 17.40 21.21
N GLU A 507 28.74 16.14 21.68
CA GLU A 507 28.39 14.98 20.84
C GLU A 507 26.98 15.10 20.26
N LEU A 508 26.04 15.64 21.04
CA LEU A 508 24.67 15.88 20.59
C LEU A 508 24.61 16.92 19.47
N LEU A 509 25.41 17.98 19.54
CA LEU A 509 25.48 18.99 18.49
C LEU A 509 26.08 18.41 17.20
N GLU A 510 27.14 17.60 17.32
CA GLU A 510 27.80 16.96 16.18
C GLU A 510 26.88 15.96 15.46
N ILE A 511 26.17 15.10 16.20
CA ILE A 511 25.24 14.15 15.58
C ILE A 511 24.05 14.87 14.93
N LYS A 512 23.53 15.94 15.55
CA LYS A 512 22.46 16.76 14.98
C LYS A 512 22.88 17.49 13.71
N ALA A 513 24.16 17.85 13.57
CA ALA A 513 24.68 18.43 12.33
C ALA A 513 24.69 17.43 11.16
N ASP A 514 24.70 16.13 11.46
CA ASP A 514 24.51 15.04 10.52
C ASP A 514 23.02 14.63 10.46
N ASP A 515 22.14 15.64 10.36
CA ASP A 515 20.69 15.62 10.18
C ASP A 515 20.04 14.22 9.96
N ALA A 516 20.35 13.55 8.84
CA ALA A 516 19.76 12.27 8.47
C ALA A 516 20.26 11.08 9.33
N ALA A 517 21.52 11.09 9.75
CA ALA A 517 22.08 10.11 10.67
C ALA A 517 21.45 10.21 12.07
N PHE A 518 21.25 11.43 12.55
CA PHE A 518 20.55 11.70 13.82
C PHE A 518 19.16 11.06 13.83
N LEU A 519 18.36 11.32 12.79
CA LEU A 519 17.03 10.72 12.68
C LEU A 519 17.09 9.19 12.57
N LYS A 520 18.06 8.62 11.87
CA LYS A 520 18.22 7.15 11.74
C LYS A 520 18.50 6.51 13.09
N ILE A 521 19.38 7.12 13.89
CA ILE A 521 19.74 6.65 15.23
C ILE A 521 18.52 6.71 16.15
N ILE A 522 17.81 7.85 16.18
CA ILE A 522 16.58 8.02 16.97
C ILE A 522 15.54 6.97 16.58
N HIS A 523 15.22 6.87 15.28
CA HIS A 523 14.25 5.92 14.77
C HIS A 523 14.62 4.49 15.15
N ARG A 524 15.89 4.11 14.98
CA ARG A 524 16.36 2.76 15.23
C ARG A 524 16.27 2.38 16.70
N THR A 525 16.75 3.25 17.59
CA THR A 525 16.67 3.05 19.04
C THR A 525 15.22 2.95 19.50
N ASP A 526 14.33 3.79 18.97
CA ASP A 526 12.92 3.72 19.33
C ASP A 526 12.21 2.47 18.78
N VAL A 527 12.56 1.98 17.57
CA VAL A 527 12.05 0.70 17.06
C VAL A 527 12.42 -0.46 17.98
N LEU A 528 13.65 -0.48 18.51
CA LEU A 528 14.09 -1.49 19.49
C LEU A 528 13.31 -1.37 20.80
N ALA A 529 13.10 -0.14 21.29
CA ALA A 529 12.28 0.09 22.47
C ALA A 529 10.85 -0.43 22.30
N ARG A 530 10.23 -0.21 21.14
CA ARG A 530 8.88 -0.74 20.83
C ARG A 530 8.85 -2.27 20.77
N GLU A 531 9.89 -2.92 20.22
CA GLU A 531 9.98 -4.38 20.23
C GLU A 531 10.00 -4.92 21.66
N TRP A 532 10.86 -4.34 22.49
CA TRP A 532 10.99 -4.70 23.89
C TRP A 532 9.68 -4.48 24.67
N GLU A 533 9.00 -3.34 24.48
CA GLU A 533 7.73 -3.02 25.13
C GLU A 533 6.60 -4.00 24.81
N LEU A 534 6.55 -4.50 23.57
CA LEU A 534 5.48 -5.39 23.13
C LEU A 534 5.70 -6.86 23.54
N LEU A 535 6.94 -7.24 23.83
CA LEU A 535 7.36 -8.65 23.94
C LEU A 535 8.19 -8.90 25.20
N VAL A 536 7.91 -8.16 26.27
CA VAL A 536 8.61 -8.19 27.57
C VAL A 536 8.88 -9.62 28.06
N ASN A 537 10.15 -9.96 28.29
CA ASN A 537 10.56 -11.26 28.85
C ASN A 537 11.41 -11.14 30.13
N GLU A 538 11.69 -9.92 30.59
CA GLU A 538 12.56 -9.66 31.75
C GLU A 538 11.82 -9.77 33.09
N SER A 539 12.60 -9.86 34.17
CA SER A 539 12.07 -9.74 35.53
C SER A 539 11.41 -8.37 35.76
N PRO A 540 10.43 -8.22 36.68
CA PRO A 540 9.76 -6.94 36.92
C PRO A 540 10.71 -5.78 37.28
N GLN A 541 11.79 -6.07 38.00
CA GLN A 541 12.79 -5.07 38.40
C GLN A 541 13.60 -4.58 37.19
N GLU A 542 14.06 -5.51 36.37
CA GLU A 542 14.80 -5.22 35.15
C GLU A 542 13.92 -4.50 34.12
N HIS A 543 12.67 -4.91 34.01
CA HIS A 543 11.68 -4.25 33.18
C HIS A 543 11.48 -2.77 33.59
N ALA A 544 11.37 -2.49 34.89
CA ALA A 544 11.24 -1.13 35.40
C ALA A 544 12.48 -0.26 35.12
N GLN A 545 13.68 -0.82 35.22
CA GLN A 545 14.93 -0.11 34.92
C GLN A 545 15.04 0.25 33.44
N ILE A 546 14.79 -0.71 32.55
CA ILE A 546 14.79 -0.47 31.09
C ILE A 546 13.69 0.55 30.73
N GLY A 547 12.50 0.42 31.33
CA GLY A 547 11.39 1.34 31.11
C GLY A 547 11.75 2.79 31.47
N LYS A 548 12.45 3.01 32.58
CA LYS A 548 12.96 4.34 32.96
C LYS A 548 13.98 4.87 31.94
N ALA A 549 14.89 4.03 31.45
CA ALA A 549 15.88 4.42 30.45
C ALA A 549 15.22 4.76 29.09
N VAL A 550 14.21 4.00 28.67
CA VAL A 550 13.39 4.29 27.47
C VAL A 550 12.64 5.61 27.64
N ALA A 551 12.03 5.86 28.80
CA ALA A 551 11.32 7.11 29.08
C ALA A 551 12.26 8.32 29.00
N ASN A 552 13.45 8.22 29.59
CA ASN A 552 14.48 9.27 29.51
C ASN A 552 14.92 9.53 28.06
N PHE A 553 15.14 8.45 27.28
CA PHE A 553 15.51 8.57 25.87
C PHE A 553 14.42 9.30 25.09
N ARG A 554 13.15 8.92 25.25
CA ARG A 554 12.04 9.56 24.53
C ARG A 554 11.86 11.02 24.94
N ALA A 555 11.97 11.33 26.24
CA ALA A 555 11.90 12.71 26.72
C ALA A 555 13.00 13.61 26.12
N ARG A 556 14.18 13.02 25.81
CA ARG A 556 15.32 13.75 25.24
C ARG A 556 15.28 13.87 23.71
N TYR A 557 14.75 12.87 23.00
CA TYR A 557 14.91 12.74 21.53
C TYR A 557 13.61 12.63 20.73
N ILE A 558 12.53 12.16 21.35
CA ILE A 558 11.22 11.98 20.71
C ILE A 558 10.32 13.12 21.20
N THR A 559 10.53 14.28 20.61
CA THR A 559 9.83 15.52 20.96
C THR A 559 9.09 16.09 19.74
N PRO A 560 8.13 17.02 19.92
CA PRO A 560 7.38 17.60 18.80
C PRO A 560 8.24 18.20 17.68
N GLU A 561 9.41 18.75 18.02
CA GLU A 561 10.38 19.33 17.08
C GLU A 561 10.91 18.32 16.07
N LEU A 562 10.80 17.01 16.36
CA LEU A 562 11.23 15.94 15.46
C LEU A 562 10.45 15.93 14.15
N LEU A 563 9.16 16.30 14.18
CA LEU A 563 8.35 16.42 12.97
C LEU A 563 8.85 17.56 12.08
N GLU A 564 9.05 18.74 12.68
CA GLU A 564 9.53 19.93 11.97
C GLU A 564 10.90 19.67 11.35
N HIS A 565 11.82 19.11 12.13
CA HIS A 565 13.14 18.75 11.63
C HIS A 565 13.06 17.76 10.47
N PHE A 566 12.25 16.70 10.58
CA PHE A 566 12.06 15.74 9.49
C PHE A 566 11.47 16.38 8.23
N GLN A 567 10.50 17.28 8.36
CA GLN A 567 9.90 18.00 7.24
C GLN A 567 10.92 18.92 6.54
N ILE A 568 11.72 19.68 7.30
CA ILE A 568 12.80 20.51 6.76
C ILE A 568 13.80 19.66 5.95
N LEU A 569 14.15 18.47 6.45
CA LEU A 569 15.06 17.58 5.74
C LEU A 569 14.46 16.96 4.49
N LEU A 570 13.15 16.70 4.48
CA LEU A 570 12.44 16.27 3.28
C LEU A 570 12.37 17.38 2.23
N GLU A 571 12.03 18.61 2.64
CA GLU A 571 11.94 19.78 1.75
C GLU A 571 13.28 20.16 1.14
N ASN A 572 14.36 20.04 1.93
CA ASN A 572 15.73 20.29 1.48
C ASN A 572 16.37 19.10 0.76
N ASN A 573 15.60 18.04 0.46
CA ASN A 573 16.09 16.81 -0.19
C ASN A 573 17.29 16.15 0.52
N LYS A 574 17.36 16.26 1.86
CA LYS A 574 18.41 15.62 2.68
C LYS A 574 18.09 14.17 3.02
N ILE A 575 16.81 13.81 3.06
CA ILE A 575 16.36 12.42 3.20
C ILE A 575 15.93 11.90 1.84
N LYS A 576 16.64 10.88 1.37
CA LYS A 576 16.60 10.46 -0.04
C LYS A 576 16.07 9.05 -0.26
N ASN A 577 15.88 8.30 0.82
CA ASN A 577 15.38 6.93 0.77
C ASN A 577 13.91 6.91 1.17
N VAL A 578 13.02 6.66 0.20
CA VAL A 578 11.56 6.61 0.43
C VAL A 578 11.17 5.56 1.47
N GLY A 579 11.80 4.38 1.45
CA GLY A 579 11.57 3.36 2.49
C GLY A 579 11.84 3.89 3.90
N TYR A 580 12.89 4.70 4.08
CA TYR A 580 13.15 5.38 5.35
C TYR A 580 12.11 6.46 5.67
N VAL A 581 11.63 7.21 4.67
CA VAL A 581 10.53 8.19 4.85
C VAL A 581 9.31 7.52 5.47
N VAL A 582 8.88 6.37 4.91
CA VAL A 582 7.74 5.61 5.42
C VAL A 582 7.97 5.18 6.87
N ARG A 583 9.13 4.56 7.13
CA ARG A 583 9.51 4.11 8.49
C ARG A 583 9.55 5.24 9.49
N PHE A 584 10.03 6.42 9.10
CA PHE A 584 10.08 7.56 10.00
C PHE A 584 8.68 8.12 10.29
N TYR A 585 7.79 8.19 9.29
CA TYR A 585 6.39 8.52 9.53
C TYR A 585 5.70 7.54 10.48
N THR A 586 6.02 6.23 10.44
CA THR A 586 5.50 5.29 11.46
C THR A 586 5.96 5.65 12.88
N THR A 587 7.11 6.31 13.03
CA THR A 587 7.64 6.77 14.32
C THR A 587 6.92 7.99 14.82
N LEU A 588 6.75 8.98 13.95
CA LEU A 588 5.96 10.18 14.26
C LEU A 588 4.52 9.80 14.63
N LEU A 589 3.94 8.84 13.91
CA LEU A 589 2.59 8.34 14.17
C LEU A 589 2.49 7.60 15.51
N TRP A 590 3.43 6.70 15.80
CA TRP A 590 3.44 5.92 17.03
C TRP A 590 3.42 6.81 18.29
N HIS A 591 4.13 7.92 18.22
CA HIS A 591 4.24 8.91 19.31
C HIS A 591 3.19 10.01 19.24
N GLY A 592 2.33 10.03 18.22
CA GLY A 592 1.25 10.99 18.09
C GLY A 592 1.72 12.40 17.78
N PHE A 593 2.76 12.54 16.94
CA PHE A 593 3.17 13.83 16.38
C PHE A 593 2.51 14.13 15.03
N ILE A 594 1.98 13.10 14.38
CA ILE A 594 1.22 13.23 13.13
C ILE A 594 0.02 12.30 13.17
N LEU A 595 -1.10 12.73 12.59
CA LEU A 595 -2.28 11.88 12.48
C LEU A 595 -2.02 10.75 11.47
N PRO A 596 -2.59 9.55 11.66
CA PRO A 596 -2.41 8.44 10.73
C PRO A 596 -2.65 8.86 9.28
N MET A 597 -3.73 9.61 9.05
CA MET A 597 -4.09 10.04 7.71
C MET A 597 -3.11 11.03 7.09
N ASP A 598 -2.56 11.95 7.87
CA ASP A 598 -1.60 12.93 7.34
C ASP A 598 -0.25 12.27 7.06
N ALA A 599 0.16 11.30 7.88
CA ALA A 599 1.29 10.42 7.57
C ALA A 599 1.04 9.62 6.29
N LEU A 600 -0.15 9.04 6.11
CA LEU A 600 -0.51 8.29 4.92
C LEU A 600 -0.44 9.13 3.64
N LYS A 601 -0.94 10.36 3.67
CA LYS A 601 -0.84 11.29 2.53
C LYS A 601 0.61 11.51 2.12
N GLN A 602 1.49 11.74 3.08
CA GLN A 602 2.91 11.93 2.79
C GLN A 602 3.55 10.63 2.29
N ILE A 603 3.25 9.49 2.90
CA ILE A 603 3.72 8.17 2.46
C ILE A 603 3.31 7.92 1.00
N ILE A 604 2.05 8.16 0.64
CA ILE A 604 1.54 8.02 -0.73
C ILE A 604 2.27 8.98 -1.68
N ARG A 605 2.40 10.25 -1.29
CA ARG A 605 3.15 11.24 -2.07
C ARG A 605 4.57 10.77 -2.37
N TYR A 606 5.28 10.23 -1.37
CA TYR A 606 6.66 9.76 -1.55
C TYR A 606 6.76 8.39 -2.24
N SER A 607 5.68 7.61 -2.24
CA SER A 607 5.61 6.32 -2.93
C SER A 607 5.72 6.42 -4.46
N ALA A 608 5.48 7.60 -5.02
CA ALA A 608 5.69 7.86 -6.44
C ALA A 608 7.17 7.82 -6.87
N TYR A 609 8.10 7.87 -5.92
CA TYR A 609 9.55 7.91 -6.17
C TYR A 609 10.25 6.58 -5.94
N ASP A 610 9.64 5.62 -5.21
CA ASP A 610 10.19 4.29 -4.96
C ASP A 610 9.12 3.34 -4.43
N ARG A 611 9.33 2.03 -4.66
CA ARG A 611 8.39 1.00 -4.23
C ARG A 611 8.46 0.81 -2.71
N ILE A 612 7.36 1.13 -2.03
CA ILE A 612 7.22 0.86 -0.59
C ILE A 612 7.07 -0.65 -0.36
N LYS A 613 7.84 -1.20 0.57
CA LYS A 613 7.77 -2.63 0.92
C LYS A 613 6.47 -2.93 1.66
N THR A 614 5.99 -4.17 1.55
CA THR A 614 4.75 -4.58 2.24
C THR A 614 4.94 -4.49 3.75
N SER A 615 6.12 -4.84 4.26
CA SER A 615 6.46 -4.68 5.67
C SER A 615 6.44 -3.24 6.17
N ASP A 616 6.85 -2.27 5.35
CA ASP A 616 6.80 -0.85 5.74
C ASP A 616 5.33 -0.38 5.89
N LEU A 617 4.43 -0.84 5.01
CA LEU A 617 2.99 -0.60 5.14
C LEU A 617 2.38 -1.27 6.37
N PHE A 618 2.82 -2.50 6.67
CA PHE A 618 2.41 -3.21 7.88
C PHE A 618 2.74 -2.44 9.15
N PHE A 619 3.96 -1.89 9.26
CA PHE A 619 4.32 -1.11 10.44
C PHE A 619 3.60 0.23 10.50
N TYR A 620 3.20 0.79 9.36
CA TYR A 620 2.29 1.94 9.33
C TYR A 620 0.89 1.55 9.87
N GLU A 621 0.29 0.44 9.41
CA GLU A 621 -1.01 -0.02 9.92
C GLU A 621 -0.95 -0.33 11.42
N LEU A 622 0.14 -0.95 11.88
CA LEU A 622 0.37 -1.26 13.28
C LEU A 622 0.42 0.02 14.13
N ALA A 623 1.10 1.07 13.65
CA ALA A 623 1.16 2.35 14.34
C ALA A 623 -0.19 3.09 14.33
N ALA A 624 -0.94 3.01 13.21
CA ALA A 624 -2.29 3.56 13.12
C ALA A 624 -3.27 2.85 14.05
N TYR A 625 -3.23 1.51 14.10
CA TYR A 625 -4.00 0.69 15.03
C TYR A 625 -3.70 1.07 16.47
N LYS A 626 -2.42 1.21 16.84
CA LYS A 626 -2.05 1.67 18.17
C LYS A 626 -2.68 3.03 18.48
N PHE A 627 -2.51 4.02 17.61
CA PHE A 627 -3.00 5.38 17.83
C PHE A 627 -4.53 5.45 17.96
N LEU A 628 -5.26 4.86 17.02
CA LEU A 628 -6.73 4.97 16.92
C LEU A 628 -7.45 4.03 17.89
N VAL A 629 -6.95 2.80 18.05
CA VAL A 629 -7.67 1.73 18.76
C VAL A 629 -7.12 1.55 20.18
N VAL A 630 -5.80 1.35 20.30
CA VAL A 630 -5.17 1.07 21.61
C VAL A 630 -5.13 2.32 22.47
N ASP A 631 -4.72 3.45 21.91
CA ASP A 631 -4.60 4.72 22.62
C ASP A 631 -5.90 5.53 22.62
N ARG A 632 -6.87 5.18 21.75
CA ARG A 632 -8.15 5.89 21.58
C ARG A 632 -8.00 7.38 21.22
N CYS A 633 -7.03 7.70 20.36
CA CYS A 633 -6.80 9.07 19.88
C CYS A 633 -7.37 9.24 18.46
N GLU A 634 -8.18 10.28 18.24
CA GLU A 634 -8.56 10.77 16.89
C GLU A 634 -7.82 12.06 16.52
N SER A 635 -7.37 12.79 17.53
CA SER A 635 -6.65 14.05 17.40
C SER A 635 -5.30 13.98 18.12
N LEU A 636 -4.40 14.92 17.79
CA LEU A 636 -3.12 15.05 18.51
C LEU A 636 -3.35 15.56 19.95
N GLU A 637 -4.44 16.30 20.19
CA GLU A 637 -4.78 16.83 21.51
C GLU A 637 -5.19 15.73 22.49
N ASP A 638 -5.79 14.64 22.01
CA ASP A 638 -6.22 13.51 22.84
C ASP A 638 -5.03 12.89 23.59
N ARG A 639 -3.81 12.95 23.02
CA ARG A 639 -2.58 12.46 23.65
C ARG A 639 -2.14 13.25 24.87
N LYS A 640 -2.62 14.49 25.04
CA LYS A 640 -2.35 15.30 26.24
C LYS A 640 -3.19 14.84 27.44
N CYS A 641 -4.29 14.12 27.19
CA CYS A 641 -5.17 13.58 28.22
C CYS A 641 -4.76 12.15 28.60
N ALA A 642 -5.12 11.72 29.81
CA ALA A 642 -4.95 10.32 30.21
C ALA A 642 -5.83 9.41 29.33
N LYS A 643 -5.43 8.15 29.14
CA LYS A 643 -6.14 7.22 28.22
C LYS A 643 -7.60 7.02 28.66
N GLU A 644 -7.85 7.03 29.96
CA GLU A 644 -9.14 6.86 30.61
C GLU A 644 -10.09 8.05 30.37
N GLU A 645 -9.54 9.23 30.08
CA GLU A 645 -10.29 10.48 29.87
C GLU A 645 -10.66 10.69 28.39
N ARG A 646 -10.09 9.90 27.47
CA ARG A 646 -10.31 10.02 26.03
C ARG A 646 -11.68 9.45 25.67
N VAL A 647 -12.50 10.26 25.01
CA VAL A 647 -13.87 9.89 24.61
C VAL A 647 -13.89 9.57 23.11
N MET A 648 -13.82 8.28 22.76
CA MET A 648 -14.13 7.80 21.41
C MET A 648 -15.33 6.85 21.47
N PRO A 649 -16.36 7.03 20.61
CA PRO A 649 -17.51 6.12 20.57
C PRO A 649 -17.08 4.67 20.28
N GLU A 650 -17.69 3.69 20.97
CA GLU A 650 -17.35 2.26 20.81
C GLU A 650 -17.49 1.78 19.37
N VAL A 651 -18.57 2.18 18.69
CA VAL A 651 -18.81 1.86 17.26
C VAL A 651 -17.62 2.28 16.39
N ARG A 652 -16.99 3.41 16.72
CA ARG A 652 -15.88 3.98 15.98
C ARG A 652 -14.57 3.27 16.29
N ILE A 653 -14.36 2.85 17.54
CA ILE A 653 -13.24 1.99 17.93
C ILE A 653 -13.33 0.65 17.20
N SER A 654 -14.48 -0.02 17.25
CA SER A 654 -14.70 -1.32 16.59
C SER A 654 -14.49 -1.24 15.07
N TYR A 655 -14.91 -0.13 14.46
CA TYR A 655 -14.64 0.14 13.05
C TYR A 655 -13.13 0.18 12.74
N PHE A 656 -12.36 0.98 13.48
CA PHE A 656 -10.92 1.10 13.24
C PHE A 656 -10.18 -0.19 13.56
N GLU A 657 -10.60 -0.87 14.62
CA GLU A 657 -10.08 -2.18 15.00
C GLU A 657 -10.20 -3.17 13.84
N GLU A 658 -11.41 -3.34 13.31
CA GLU A 658 -11.63 -4.31 12.24
C GLU A 658 -10.88 -3.93 10.96
N PHE A 659 -10.94 -2.65 10.57
CA PHE A 659 -10.29 -2.15 9.37
C PHE A 659 -8.78 -2.39 9.38
N HIS A 660 -8.09 -1.94 10.42
CA HIS A 660 -6.63 -2.05 10.50
C HIS A 660 -6.19 -3.50 10.73
N ARG A 661 -6.96 -4.29 11.49
CA ARG A 661 -6.69 -5.72 11.71
C ARG A 661 -6.74 -6.50 10.39
N GLN A 662 -7.79 -6.31 9.59
CA GLN A 662 -7.91 -6.98 8.28
C GLN A 662 -6.77 -6.59 7.33
N ASN A 663 -6.39 -5.31 7.30
CA ASN A 663 -5.28 -4.84 6.48
C ASN A 663 -3.95 -5.48 6.90
N MET A 664 -3.66 -5.53 8.21
CA MET A 664 -2.45 -6.15 8.75
C MET A 664 -2.40 -7.66 8.43
N ILE A 665 -3.49 -8.40 8.61
CA ILE A 665 -3.58 -9.84 8.27
C ILE A 665 -3.22 -10.05 6.80
N ARG A 666 -3.80 -9.25 5.91
CA ARG A 666 -3.54 -9.33 4.47
C ARG A 666 -2.08 -9.02 4.12
N GLN A 667 -1.50 -8.01 4.77
CA GLN A 667 -0.09 -7.67 4.59
C GLN A 667 0.81 -8.79 5.13
N LEU A 668 0.46 -9.44 6.24
CA LEU A 668 1.22 -10.59 6.76
C LEU A 668 1.31 -11.73 5.76
N PHE A 669 0.23 -12.05 5.04
CA PHE A 669 0.27 -13.05 3.95
C PHE A 669 1.21 -12.63 2.81
N LYS A 670 1.14 -11.37 2.39
CA LYS A 670 2.04 -10.82 1.36
C LYS A 670 3.51 -10.83 1.82
N ILE A 671 3.79 -10.50 3.09
CA ILE A 671 5.15 -10.53 3.66
C ILE A 671 5.64 -11.98 3.74
N TYR A 672 4.80 -12.92 4.20
CA TYR A 672 5.14 -14.35 4.22
C TYR A 672 5.57 -14.87 2.85
N LYS A 673 4.86 -14.47 1.80
CA LYS A 673 5.12 -14.93 0.43
C LYS A 673 6.32 -14.26 -0.23
N ASN A 674 6.54 -12.97 0.01
CA ASN A 674 7.44 -12.15 -0.82
C ASN A 674 8.64 -11.56 -0.07
N GLU A 675 8.69 -11.66 1.26
CA GLU A 675 9.75 -11.06 2.07
C GLU A 675 10.47 -12.10 2.95
N PRO A 676 11.68 -11.80 3.45
CA PRO A 676 12.42 -12.70 4.32
C PRO A 676 11.61 -13.25 5.50
N ARG A 677 11.82 -14.54 5.83
CA ARG A 677 11.19 -15.24 6.96
C ARG A 677 11.19 -14.43 8.26
N PHE A 678 12.33 -13.86 8.65
CA PHE A 678 12.44 -13.08 9.89
C PHE A 678 11.66 -11.75 9.85
N THR A 679 11.44 -11.16 8.67
CA THR A 679 10.54 -10.01 8.54
C THR A 679 9.10 -10.41 8.80
N PHE A 680 8.65 -11.54 8.22
CA PHE A 680 7.32 -12.08 8.51
C PHE A 680 7.13 -12.41 9.99
N LEU A 681 8.06 -13.16 10.60
CA LEU A 681 7.94 -13.58 12.00
C LEU A 681 7.83 -12.37 12.94
N ARG A 682 8.67 -11.35 12.78
CA ARG A 682 8.59 -10.12 13.60
C ARG A 682 7.29 -9.37 13.40
N ALA A 683 6.82 -9.24 12.16
CA ALA A 683 5.54 -8.62 11.87
C ALA A 683 4.39 -9.39 12.53
N LYS A 684 4.39 -10.73 12.41
CA LYS A 684 3.42 -11.62 13.02
C LYS A 684 3.38 -11.43 14.54
N PHE A 685 4.52 -11.54 15.23
CA PHE A 685 4.56 -11.39 16.69
C PHE A 685 4.04 -10.03 17.16
N ARG A 686 4.43 -8.95 16.47
CA ARG A 686 3.94 -7.60 16.81
C ARG A 686 2.43 -7.44 16.57
N PHE A 687 1.89 -8.04 15.51
CA PHE A 687 0.44 -8.10 15.28
C PHE A 687 -0.28 -8.83 16.41
N GLU A 688 0.18 -10.03 16.76
CA GLU A 688 -0.45 -10.88 17.77
C GLU A 688 -0.44 -10.21 19.14
N GLN A 689 0.67 -9.59 19.52
CA GLN A 689 0.80 -8.89 20.79
C GLN A 689 -0.06 -7.63 20.85
N LEU A 690 -0.03 -6.79 19.81
CA LEU A 690 -0.76 -5.52 19.84
C LEU A 690 -2.28 -5.70 19.74
N THR A 691 -2.74 -6.71 18.98
CA THR A 691 -4.17 -6.95 18.74
C THR A 691 -4.79 -8.00 19.67
N GLY A 692 -3.97 -8.75 20.42
CA GLY A 692 -4.42 -9.91 21.20
C GLY A 692 -4.99 -11.06 20.35
N THR A 693 -4.85 -11.00 19.01
CA THR A 693 -5.41 -11.99 18.10
C THR A 693 -4.30 -12.83 17.48
N ALA A 694 -4.33 -14.14 17.71
CA ALA A 694 -3.42 -15.08 17.05
C ALA A 694 -3.62 -15.06 15.52
N PHE A 695 -2.51 -14.94 14.79
CA PHE A 695 -2.50 -15.02 13.33
C PHE A 695 -2.48 -16.50 12.91
N LYS A 696 -3.49 -16.90 12.13
CA LYS A 696 -3.59 -18.25 11.57
C LYS A 696 -3.49 -18.16 10.05
N MET A 697 -2.51 -18.84 9.47
CA MET A 697 -2.33 -18.92 8.02
C MET A 697 -3.56 -19.51 7.30
N ASP A 698 -4.30 -20.42 7.96
CA ASP A 698 -5.36 -21.21 7.31
C ASP A 698 -6.79 -20.71 7.60
N HIS A 699 -6.97 -19.62 8.35
CA HIS A 699 -8.30 -19.12 8.73
C HIS A 699 -8.45 -17.62 8.44
N PHE A 700 -9.09 -17.29 7.32
CA PHE A 700 -9.49 -15.91 6.96
C PHE A 700 -10.73 -15.42 7.73
N SER A 701 -11.52 -16.31 8.33
CA SER A 701 -12.72 -15.96 9.07
C SER A 701 -12.63 -16.43 10.52
N LYS A 702 -12.62 -15.48 11.46
CA LYS A 702 -13.29 -15.77 12.73
C LYS A 702 -14.78 -15.67 12.40
N ASN A 703 -15.47 -16.81 12.37
CA ASN A 703 -16.85 -16.82 12.83
C ASN A 703 -16.81 -16.28 14.26
N MET A 704 -17.29 -15.06 14.46
CA MET A 704 -17.96 -14.70 15.71
C MET A 704 -19.43 -15.04 15.53
#